data_AF-A0A7J4XGA9-F1
#
_entry.id   AF-A0A7J4XGA9-F1
#
_cell.length_a   1.000
_cell.length_b   1.000
_cell.length_c   1.000
_cell.angle_alpha   90.00
_cell.angle_beta   90.00
_cell.angle_gamma   90.00
#
_symmetry.space_group_name_H-M   'P 1'
#
loop_
_entity.id
_entity.type
_entity.pdbx_description
1 polymer ?
#
loop_
_entity_poly.entity_id
_entity_poly.type
_entity_poly.pdbx_seq_one_letter_code
_entity_poly.pdbx_strand_id
1 'polypeptide(L)'
;MNIRKFFSCVCVLLCTLFSVLTAKEVQVESKLTADKTLDSAIDLHLTGDAPLAANVKVNLTHTDAWLFFDNVRPLAVLDTYKASVLIDGQPFEPEKNGRISIYKQGTVIIPYGQDIQPLEAFTEADFKGSSAKYAPEFYYSNNPAPEVKSEMKQALSQDNRISSFKLKRGYMATMATEPDGMGYSRCFIADDADLEIRELPAELNGKVSFIRVFQWEWASKKGWVGGNSQTNPPEGYLEDQADVTNSTWVYSWGANADWCRGPENKGTLWRNQEFVPEKWGYGGESDWSVLFNDKRLTHLLSYNEPDHSEQSNVSVSQAIKEWPKHLQTGMRVGSPATTDFGWLYDFMSECNKRNYRVDYVAIHAYWGGSGGSVVVSSVKDWYNKLKEVHEKTGRPLWITEWNNGANWTHETWPSDKAAQQEKQRLFMTEILAMMDTCKFIERYSVYNWVEEKRSLFWQNLNLTPAGKVYANFNAEMAFDRSTEVIPTWTVREAPVLSYQYDKEQNGIMLRWEDVNNELVDGYLVERSVNGSTYTEIGRTESGQVSYIDPLISASLLNGGEVKYRVSSLLGGKVKKMSNIIQYGALNSLASQPFFGRSITSVGQSFYLFGEEYTEKPVMVLGAQTYRMRTPMTTRIGSLTQGACEFGPMLWDYNKNQTFVSKDTLGYMIFPKTGTYQLGGITARAGHVAGVTENAVKVFFDTPFDEVPVVFCSQVTGNSALPTAIRVRNVTREGFEVLLAFEESVAAPVVAEDVCYVAMTQGEGLLNGHRIQVGCTEDAAVTSSSRTPFQIWYGKNYYAPYYAFFGAMQSLYGSPAANLRVLNKGANTIDVFVDYTPSSRTESETVGWCVMETGNATGIYDTQTDDITRMLVYDNGNGKICLLNGGIMPKIDVYSVTGQLLLSRTTVDVLDISNLPAAIYLVRVGNLGSLKIVKSN
;
A
#
# COMPACT_ATOMS: atom_id res chain seq x y z
N MET A 1 25.32 -22.17 22.27
CA MET A 1 25.53 -23.58 21.88
C MET A 1 24.37 -24.01 20.99
N ASN A 2 24.68 -24.14 19.70
CA ASN A 2 24.01 -24.78 18.56
C ASN A 2 22.54 -25.26 18.64
N ILE A 3 21.67 -24.71 17.78
CA ILE A 3 21.18 -25.23 16.46
C ILE A 3 20.11 -26.33 16.58
N ARG A 4 18.91 -26.03 16.06
CA ARG A 4 18.06 -26.86 15.15
C ARG A 4 16.56 -26.63 15.37
N LYS A 5 15.91 -25.81 14.53
CA LYS A 5 14.49 -25.94 14.13
C LYS A 5 14.37 -25.41 12.69
N PHE A 6 14.23 -26.32 11.72
CA PHE A 6 12.94 -26.68 11.10
C PHE A 6 12.31 -25.50 10.35
N PHE A 7 12.73 -25.31 9.10
CA PHE A 7 11.85 -24.76 8.06
C PHE A 7 11.84 -25.74 6.89
N SER A 8 10.72 -26.43 6.78
CA SER A 8 10.44 -27.40 5.74
C SER A 8 10.28 -26.71 4.39
N CYS A 9 10.93 -27.31 3.40
CA CYS A 9 10.71 -27.14 1.98
C CYS A 9 9.21 -27.16 1.65
N VAL A 10 8.71 -26.10 1.03
CA VAL A 10 7.59 -26.17 0.08
C VAL A 10 8.17 -25.74 -1.26
N CYS A 11 8.81 -26.69 -1.93
CA CYS A 11 9.07 -26.60 -3.37
C CYS A 11 7.71 -26.73 -4.07
N VAL A 12 7.13 -25.62 -4.51
CA VAL A 12 6.14 -25.67 -5.59
C VAL A 12 6.94 -25.86 -6.88
N LEU A 13 7.10 -27.13 -7.26
CA LEU A 13 7.59 -27.51 -8.58
C LEU A 13 6.50 -27.13 -9.61
N LEU A 14 6.60 -25.94 -10.20
CA LEU A 14 5.97 -25.66 -11.49
C LEU A 14 6.88 -26.28 -12.55
N CYS A 15 6.54 -27.50 -12.97
CA CYS A 15 7.18 -28.17 -14.10
C CYS A 15 6.88 -27.40 -15.39
N THR A 16 7.69 -26.41 -15.73
CA THR A 16 7.84 -26.03 -17.14
C THR A 16 8.58 -27.18 -17.83
N LEU A 17 7.84 -28.01 -18.56
CA LEU A 17 8.41 -28.98 -19.49
C LEU A 17 9.17 -28.18 -20.55
N PHE A 18 10.49 -28.04 -20.39
CA PHE A 18 11.37 -27.60 -21.46
C PHE A 18 11.33 -28.66 -22.56
N SER A 19 10.85 -28.29 -23.75
CA SER A 19 11.10 -29.07 -24.96
C SER A 19 12.61 -29.23 -25.11
N VAL A 20 13.06 -30.44 -25.46
CA VAL A 20 14.44 -30.67 -25.89
C VAL A 20 14.63 -29.91 -27.20
N LEU A 21 15.08 -28.65 -27.12
CA LEU A 21 15.65 -27.93 -28.24
C LEU A 21 16.94 -28.67 -28.63
N THR A 22 17.05 -29.05 -29.90
CA THR A 22 18.34 -29.47 -30.47
C THR A 22 19.35 -28.37 -30.17
N ALA A 23 20.44 -28.72 -29.46
CA ALA A 23 21.48 -27.77 -29.14
C ALA A 23 21.97 -27.08 -30.42
N LYS A 24 21.94 -25.75 -30.44
CA LYS A 24 22.44 -24.94 -31.56
C LYS A 24 23.90 -25.29 -31.81
N GLU A 25 24.30 -25.45 -33.07
CA GLU A 25 25.69 -25.75 -33.39
C GLU A 25 26.56 -24.53 -33.04
N VAL A 26 27.65 -24.74 -32.31
CA VAL A 26 28.63 -23.69 -32.01
C VAL A 26 29.94 -24.08 -32.68
N GLN A 27 30.41 -23.23 -33.58
CA GLN A 27 31.66 -23.42 -34.29
C GLN A 27 32.65 -22.34 -33.89
N VAL A 28 33.86 -22.75 -33.48
CA VAL A 28 34.91 -21.82 -33.05
C VAL A 28 36.09 -21.94 -34.00
N GLU A 29 36.49 -20.81 -34.58
CA GLU A 29 37.65 -20.70 -35.45
C GLU A 29 38.50 -19.50 -35.03
N SER A 30 39.82 -19.57 -35.15
CA SER A 30 40.66 -18.40 -34.90
C SER A 30 40.61 -17.42 -36.07
N LYS A 31 40.48 -17.92 -37.29
CA LYS A 31 40.49 -17.10 -38.51
C LYS A 31 39.88 -17.85 -39.70
N LEU A 32 39.07 -17.16 -40.50
CA LEU A 32 38.64 -17.65 -41.80
C LEU A 32 39.61 -17.24 -42.92
N THR A 33 39.94 -18.21 -43.78
CA THR A 33 40.82 -18.04 -44.94
C THR A 33 40.12 -18.26 -46.29
N ALA A 34 38.87 -18.69 -46.26
CA ALA A 34 38.01 -18.88 -47.42
C ALA A 34 36.58 -18.44 -47.08
N ASP A 35 35.80 -18.13 -48.11
CA ASP A 35 34.40 -17.72 -47.97
C ASP A 35 33.58 -18.79 -47.24
N LYS A 36 32.61 -18.33 -46.44
CA LYS A 36 31.76 -19.20 -45.63
C LYS A 36 30.31 -18.76 -45.69
N THR A 37 29.42 -19.70 -45.95
CA THR A 37 27.96 -19.48 -45.86
C THR A 37 27.45 -20.17 -44.60
N LEU A 38 26.67 -19.46 -43.81
CA LEU A 38 25.98 -19.97 -42.62
C LEU A 38 24.50 -20.11 -42.98
N ASP A 39 24.08 -21.33 -43.30
CA ASP A 39 22.75 -21.70 -43.83
C ASP A 39 21.89 -22.52 -42.85
N SER A 40 22.38 -22.73 -41.64
CA SER A 40 21.70 -23.42 -40.55
C SER A 40 21.73 -22.58 -39.25
N ALA A 41 21.05 -23.04 -38.21
CA ALA A 41 21.13 -22.43 -36.88
C ALA A 41 22.51 -22.70 -36.25
N ILE A 42 23.45 -21.77 -36.45
CA ILE A 42 24.85 -21.87 -36.02
C ILE A 42 25.34 -20.59 -35.34
N ASP A 43 26.15 -20.72 -34.30
CA ASP A 43 26.95 -19.63 -33.72
C ASP A 43 28.40 -19.81 -34.19
N LEU A 44 28.88 -18.95 -35.09
CA LEU A 44 30.28 -18.94 -35.55
C LEU A 44 31.09 -17.93 -34.75
N HIS A 45 31.97 -18.42 -33.88
CA HIS A 45 32.91 -17.61 -33.12
C HIS A 45 34.26 -17.49 -33.82
N LEU A 46 34.68 -16.26 -34.10
CA LEU A 46 36.00 -15.91 -34.61
C LEU A 46 36.85 -15.31 -33.49
N THR A 47 37.88 -16.03 -33.06
CA THR A 47 38.64 -15.71 -31.82
C THR A 47 39.96 -14.99 -32.05
N GLY A 48 40.46 -14.87 -33.28
CA GLY A 48 41.71 -14.14 -33.56
C GLY A 48 41.50 -12.63 -33.65
N ASP A 49 42.56 -11.85 -33.42
CA ASP A 49 42.55 -10.38 -33.56
C ASP A 49 42.44 -9.92 -35.03
N ALA A 50 42.82 -10.79 -35.97
CA ALA A 50 42.62 -10.63 -37.42
C ALA A 50 41.76 -11.79 -37.97
N PRO A 51 40.45 -11.82 -37.62
CA PRO A 51 39.60 -13.01 -37.75
C PRO A 51 39.20 -13.35 -39.19
N LEU A 52 39.36 -12.43 -40.15
CA LEU A 52 39.09 -12.67 -41.57
C LEU A 52 40.33 -12.35 -42.41
N ALA A 53 40.70 -13.23 -43.33
CA ALA A 53 41.68 -12.90 -44.36
C ALA A 53 41.12 -11.88 -45.37
N ALA A 54 42.00 -11.18 -46.08
CA ALA A 54 41.59 -10.21 -47.09
C ALA A 54 40.67 -10.84 -48.16
N ASN A 55 39.60 -10.14 -48.52
CA ASN A 55 38.57 -10.56 -49.48
C ASN A 55 37.70 -11.75 -49.09
N VAL A 56 37.91 -12.38 -47.93
CA VAL A 56 37.02 -13.44 -47.42
C VAL A 56 35.65 -12.86 -47.07
N LYS A 57 34.59 -13.55 -47.48
CA LYS A 57 33.19 -13.22 -47.18
C LYS A 57 32.55 -14.23 -46.22
N VAL A 58 31.72 -13.73 -45.32
CA VAL A 58 30.82 -14.55 -44.51
C VAL A 58 29.38 -14.17 -44.85
N ASN A 59 28.60 -15.13 -45.35
CA ASN A 59 27.21 -14.91 -45.75
C ASN A 59 26.25 -15.61 -44.78
N LEU A 60 25.44 -14.84 -44.06
CA LEU A 60 24.43 -15.34 -43.13
C LEU A 60 23.11 -15.47 -43.89
N THR A 61 22.65 -16.69 -44.10
CA THR A 61 21.43 -17.00 -44.89
C THR A 61 20.32 -17.66 -44.07
N HIS A 62 20.60 -17.95 -42.80
CA HIS A 62 19.63 -18.48 -41.84
C HIS A 62 19.41 -17.45 -40.73
N THR A 63 18.16 -17.24 -40.31
CA THR A 63 17.80 -16.22 -39.32
C THR A 63 18.45 -16.45 -37.95
N ASP A 64 18.75 -17.70 -37.62
CA ASP A 64 19.47 -18.07 -36.40
C ASP A 64 20.98 -18.33 -36.63
N ALA A 65 21.57 -17.93 -37.76
CA ALA A 65 23.02 -17.98 -37.96
C ALA A 65 23.68 -16.70 -37.42
N TRP A 66 24.40 -16.76 -36.30
CA TRP A 66 25.02 -15.59 -35.69
C TRP A 66 26.55 -15.63 -35.85
N LEU A 67 27.16 -14.48 -36.13
CA LEU A 67 28.59 -14.34 -36.35
C LEU A 67 29.22 -13.51 -35.22
N PHE A 68 30.20 -14.08 -34.53
CA PHE A 68 30.88 -13.45 -33.41
C PHE A 68 32.34 -13.14 -33.76
N PHE A 69 32.78 -11.95 -33.37
CA PHE A 69 34.17 -11.54 -33.38
C PHE A 69 34.59 -11.34 -31.92
N ASP A 70 35.05 -12.40 -31.27
CA ASP A 70 35.17 -12.45 -29.80
C ASP A 70 36.15 -11.40 -29.23
N ASN A 71 37.13 -10.99 -30.03
CA ASN A 71 38.20 -10.06 -29.63
C ASN A 71 38.25 -8.77 -30.46
N VAL A 72 37.24 -8.50 -31.30
CA VAL A 72 37.18 -7.26 -32.09
C VAL A 72 35.91 -6.49 -31.73
N ARG A 73 36.07 -5.23 -31.34
CA ARG A 73 34.97 -4.35 -30.92
C ARG A 73 34.04 -3.95 -32.08
N PRO A 74 32.77 -3.62 -31.82
CA PRO A 74 31.79 -3.36 -32.88
C PRO A 74 32.20 -2.27 -33.86
N LEU A 75 32.75 -1.14 -33.41
CA LEU A 75 33.23 -0.10 -34.33
C LEU A 75 34.40 -0.60 -35.20
N ALA A 76 35.35 -1.33 -34.63
CA ALA A 76 36.47 -1.90 -35.39
C ALA A 76 36.01 -2.97 -36.41
N VAL A 77 34.96 -3.73 -36.10
CA VAL A 77 34.30 -4.64 -37.05
C VAL A 77 33.65 -3.86 -38.19
N LEU A 78 32.95 -2.76 -37.88
CA LEU A 78 32.34 -1.91 -38.92
C LEU A 78 33.38 -1.28 -39.84
N ASP A 79 34.50 -0.82 -39.30
CA ASP A 79 35.56 -0.18 -40.05
C ASP A 79 36.33 -1.18 -40.92
N THR A 80 36.59 -2.39 -40.40
CA THR A 80 37.51 -3.35 -41.04
C THR A 80 36.81 -4.45 -41.81
N TYR A 81 35.69 -4.98 -41.29
CA TYR A 81 35.10 -6.24 -41.75
C TYR A 81 33.67 -6.10 -42.29
N LYS A 82 33.02 -4.92 -42.18
CA LYS A 82 31.65 -4.72 -42.68
C LYS A 82 31.47 -5.18 -44.13
N ALA A 83 32.39 -4.81 -45.02
CA ALA A 83 32.31 -5.18 -46.43
C ALA A 83 32.44 -6.70 -46.66
N SER A 84 32.96 -7.44 -45.69
CA SER A 84 33.12 -8.90 -45.74
C SER A 84 31.89 -9.66 -45.24
N VAL A 85 30.89 -8.99 -44.67
CA VAL A 85 29.68 -9.64 -44.16
C VAL A 85 28.53 -9.43 -45.13
N LEU A 86 27.84 -10.52 -45.46
CA LEU A 86 26.63 -10.53 -46.27
C LEU A 86 25.48 -11.10 -45.43
N ILE A 87 24.29 -10.54 -45.59
CA ILE A 87 23.02 -11.10 -45.08
C ILE A 87 22.16 -11.43 -46.30
N ASP A 88 21.80 -12.69 -46.47
CA ASP A 88 21.05 -13.18 -47.65
C ASP A 88 21.67 -12.74 -48.98
N GLY A 89 23.01 -12.76 -49.05
CA GLY A 89 23.78 -12.34 -50.23
C GLY A 89 23.84 -10.82 -50.46
N GLN A 90 23.15 -10.00 -49.66
CA GLN A 90 23.26 -8.54 -49.70
C GLN A 90 24.35 -8.04 -48.74
N PRO A 91 25.03 -6.92 -49.03
CA PRO A 91 25.96 -6.30 -48.09
C PRO A 91 25.31 -6.04 -46.73
N PHE A 92 26.03 -6.31 -45.65
CA PHE A 92 25.57 -6.02 -44.30
C PHE A 92 25.40 -4.50 -44.07
N GLU A 93 24.18 -4.10 -43.74
CA GLU A 93 23.76 -2.75 -43.38
C GLU A 93 23.19 -2.76 -41.94
N PRO A 94 23.96 -2.29 -40.94
CA PRO A 94 23.53 -2.25 -39.55
C PRO A 94 22.18 -1.56 -39.34
N GLU A 95 21.35 -2.17 -38.50
CA GLU A 95 19.97 -1.75 -38.17
C GLU A 95 19.00 -1.72 -39.36
N LYS A 96 19.36 -2.32 -40.50
CA LYS A 96 18.48 -2.43 -41.67
C LYS A 96 18.21 -3.88 -42.04
N ASN A 97 19.24 -4.62 -42.45
CA ASN A 97 19.14 -6.05 -42.77
C ASN A 97 19.85 -6.95 -41.74
N GLY A 98 20.53 -6.37 -40.77
CA GLY A 98 21.11 -7.08 -39.64
C GLY A 98 21.40 -6.13 -38.47
N ARG A 99 21.59 -6.69 -37.28
CA ARG A 99 21.96 -5.98 -36.06
C ARG A 99 23.42 -6.26 -35.72
N ILE A 100 24.11 -5.25 -35.20
CA ILE A 100 25.44 -5.38 -34.59
C ILE A 100 25.39 -4.90 -33.14
N SER A 101 25.92 -5.69 -32.22
CA SER A 101 25.85 -5.45 -30.78
C SER A 101 27.14 -5.90 -30.10
N ILE A 102 27.37 -5.38 -28.90
CA ILE A 102 28.50 -5.80 -28.06
C ILE A 102 28.30 -7.24 -27.60
N TYR A 103 29.37 -8.04 -27.61
CA TYR A 103 29.38 -9.39 -27.03
C TYR A 103 30.67 -9.60 -26.21
N LYS A 104 30.55 -9.50 -24.88
CA LYS A 104 31.69 -9.33 -23.96
C LYS A 104 32.62 -8.22 -24.49
N GLN A 105 33.91 -8.49 -24.73
CA GLN A 105 34.88 -7.53 -25.26
C GLN A 105 34.92 -7.52 -26.81
N GLY A 106 34.07 -8.30 -27.46
CA GLY A 106 33.96 -8.47 -28.90
C GLY A 106 32.63 -8.02 -29.47
N THR A 107 32.24 -8.61 -30.59
CA THR A 107 31.06 -8.23 -31.37
C THR A 107 30.21 -9.43 -31.71
N VAL A 108 28.89 -9.23 -31.81
CA VAL A 108 27.98 -10.15 -32.49
C VAL A 108 27.28 -9.45 -33.66
N ILE A 109 27.17 -10.14 -34.80
CA ILE A 109 26.32 -9.77 -35.93
C ILE A 109 25.18 -10.78 -36.04
N ILE A 110 23.96 -10.24 -36.08
CA ILE A 110 22.71 -10.99 -36.04
C ILE A 110 21.91 -10.68 -37.32
N PRO A 111 21.42 -11.67 -38.08
CA PRO A 111 20.73 -11.45 -39.35
C PRO A 111 19.24 -11.11 -39.14
N TYR A 112 18.95 -10.24 -38.17
CA TYR A 112 17.62 -9.70 -37.92
C TYR A 112 17.49 -8.32 -38.57
N GLY A 113 16.54 -8.18 -39.48
CA GLY A 113 16.23 -6.90 -40.11
C GLY A 113 15.42 -5.96 -39.22
N GLN A 114 15.29 -4.70 -39.65
CA GLN A 114 14.60 -3.63 -38.91
C GLN A 114 13.11 -3.92 -38.61
N ASP A 115 12.46 -4.74 -39.44
CA ASP A 115 11.03 -5.04 -39.33
C ASP A 115 10.72 -6.24 -38.41
N ILE A 116 11.72 -6.71 -37.66
CA ILE A 116 11.56 -7.86 -36.77
C ILE A 116 10.55 -7.58 -35.66
N GLN A 117 9.65 -8.54 -35.45
CA GLN A 117 8.74 -8.58 -34.30
C GLN A 117 9.11 -9.79 -33.44
N PRO A 118 10.04 -9.63 -32.49
CA PRO A 118 10.69 -10.75 -31.82
C PRO A 118 9.82 -11.43 -30.76
N LEU A 119 8.72 -10.80 -30.34
CA LEU A 119 7.76 -11.38 -29.40
C LEU A 119 6.48 -11.76 -30.14
N GLU A 120 6.07 -13.02 -30.05
CA GLU A 120 4.74 -13.50 -30.48
C GLU A 120 3.99 -14.03 -29.25
N ALA A 121 2.82 -13.46 -28.95
CA ALA A 121 1.99 -13.88 -27.83
C ALA A 121 0.68 -14.52 -28.31
N PHE A 122 0.12 -15.38 -27.48
CA PHE A 122 -0.99 -16.27 -27.81
C PHE A 122 -2.06 -16.24 -26.72
N THR A 123 -3.33 -16.34 -27.11
CA THR A 123 -4.45 -16.27 -26.15
C THR A 123 -4.73 -17.55 -25.37
N GLU A 124 -4.03 -18.64 -25.67
CA GLU A 124 -4.15 -19.92 -24.97
C GLU A 124 -2.76 -20.49 -24.66
N ALA A 125 -2.70 -21.46 -23.75
CA ALA A 125 -1.49 -22.21 -23.46
C ALA A 125 -0.99 -23.01 -24.69
N ASP A 126 0.27 -23.43 -24.66
CA ASP A 126 0.95 -24.19 -25.71
C ASP A 126 0.92 -23.51 -27.09
N PHE A 127 0.97 -22.17 -27.13
CA PHE A 127 1.00 -21.36 -28.36
C PHE A 127 -0.25 -21.55 -29.25
N LYS A 128 -1.41 -21.73 -28.62
CA LYS A 128 -2.71 -21.91 -29.30
C LYS A 128 -3.58 -20.65 -29.24
N GLY A 129 -4.74 -20.71 -29.87
CA GLY A 129 -5.66 -19.56 -29.94
C GLY A 129 -5.21 -18.52 -30.97
N SER A 130 -5.62 -17.27 -30.77
CA SER A 130 -5.20 -16.16 -31.63
C SER A 130 -3.79 -15.69 -31.24
N SER A 131 -2.96 -15.30 -32.20
CA SER A 131 -1.63 -14.73 -31.93
C SER A 131 -1.49 -13.28 -32.38
N ALA A 132 -0.58 -12.56 -31.74
CA ALA A 132 -0.17 -11.20 -32.10
C ALA A 132 1.34 -11.06 -31.91
N LYS A 133 1.98 -10.24 -32.77
CA LYS A 133 3.42 -9.99 -32.76
C LYS A 133 3.74 -8.55 -32.36
N TYR A 134 4.84 -8.38 -31.63
CA TYR A 134 5.22 -7.12 -31.02
C TYR A 134 6.66 -6.77 -31.39
N ALA A 135 6.84 -5.55 -31.90
CA ALA A 135 8.12 -4.97 -32.27
C ALA A 135 8.81 -4.35 -31.05
N PRO A 136 10.15 -4.17 -31.07
CA PRO A 136 10.82 -3.32 -30.10
C PRO A 136 10.33 -1.85 -30.19
N GLU A 137 10.75 -1.01 -29.26
CA GLU A 137 10.52 0.45 -29.21
C GLU A 137 9.15 0.94 -28.73
N PHE A 138 8.10 0.13 -28.85
CA PHE A 138 6.74 0.55 -28.52
C PHE A 138 6.29 0.12 -27.11
N TYR A 139 5.37 0.92 -26.56
CA TYR A 139 4.51 0.58 -25.43
C TYR A 139 3.21 0.02 -25.98
N TYR A 140 3.02 -1.30 -25.86
CA TYR A 140 1.75 -1.94 -26.22
C TYR A 140 0.82 -1.95 -25.01
N SER A 141 -0.16 -1.05 -25.01
CA SER A 141 -1.10 -0.83 -23.91
C SER A 141 -2.32 -0.03 -24.38
N ASN A 142 -3.45 -0.23 -23.70
CA ASN A 142 -4.68 0.54 -23.92
C ASN A 142 -4.80 1.78 -23.02
N ASN A 143 -3.93 1.92 -22.00
CA ASN A 143 -3.86 3.10 -21.12
C ASN A 143 -2.43 3.26 -20.54
N PRO A 144 -1.42 3.55 -21.38
CA PRO A 144 -0.03 3.70 -20.93
C PRO A 144 0.15 4.97 -20.08
N ALA A 145 1.28 5.03 -19.36
CA ALA A 145 1.66 6.21 -18.58
C ALA A 145 1.62 7.52 -19.41
N PRO A 146 1.23 8.65 -18.79
CA PRO A 146 1.04 9.91 -19.50
C PRO A 146 2.34 10.48 -20.10
N GLU A 147 3.50 10.16 -19.55
CA GLU A 147 4.82 10.57 -20.03
C GLU A 147 5.23 9.95 -21.37
N VAL A 148 4.59 8.85 -21.77
CA VAL A 148 4.86 8.19 -23.05
C VAL A 148 4.33 9.07 -24.19
N LYS A 149 5.17 9.35 -25.19
CA LYS A 149 4.79 10.12 -26.37
C LYS A 149 3.91 9.30 -27.32
N SER A 150 3.05 9.98 -28.08
CA SER A 150 2.07 9.39 -28.99
C SER A 150 2.67 8.39 -29.98
N GLU A 151 3.84 8.69 -30.53
CA GLU A 151 4.54 7.89 -31.53
C GLU A 151 5.10 6.58 -30.98
N MET A 152 5.15 6.43 -29.65
CA MET A 152 5.59 5.19 -28.98
C MET A 152 4.42 4.34 -28.48
N LYS A 153 3.18 4.82 -28.57
CA LYS A 153 1.99 4.09 -28.09
C LYS A 153 1.46 3.18 -29.19
N GLN A 154 1.18 1.94 -28.85
CA GLN A 154 0.48 0.97 -29.69
C GLN A 154 -0.62 0.30 -28.87
N ALA A 155 -1.78 0.04 -29.48
CA ALA A 155 -2.87 -0.64 -28.77
C ALA A 155 -2.52 -2.11 -28.50
N LEU A 156 -2.90 -2.63 -27.33
CA LEU A 156 -2.75 -4.04 -27.00
C LEU A 156 -4.03 -4.79 -27.40
N SER A 157 -3.99 -5.45 -28.56
CA SER A 157 -5.16 -6.14 -29.13
C SER A 157 -5.63 -7.37 -28.33
N GLN A 158 -4.74 -7.96 -27.53
CA GLN A 158 -4.98 -9.16 -26.72
C GLN A 158 -5.00 -8.86 -25.22
N ASP A 159 -5.36 -7.64 -24.86
CA ASP A 159 -5.49 -7.15 -23.48
C ASP A 159 -6.26 -8.13 -22.59
N ASN A 160 -5.68 -8.51 -21.45
CA ASN A 160 -6.23 -9.50 -20.51
C ASN A 160 -6.59 -10.87 -21.13
N ARG A 161 -5.88 -11.29 -22.18
CA ARG A 161 -6.15 -12.57 -22.85
C ARG A 161 -4.91 -13.42 -23.12
N ILE A 162 -3.71 -12.90 -22.89
CA ILE A 162 -2.46 -13.61 -23.21
C ILE A 162 -2.19 -14.71 -22.19
N SER A 163 -1.87 -15.90 -22.69
CA SER A 163 -1.59 -17.09 -21.88
C SER A 163 -0.26 -17.77 -22.18
N SER A 164 0.33 -17.57 -23.36
CA SER A 164 1.65 -18.11 -23.71
C SER A 164 2.37 -17.18 -24.70
N PHE A 165 3.70 -17.29 -24.82
CA PHE A 165 4.47 -16.48 -25.77
C PHE A 165 5.79 -17.11 -26.19
N LYS A 166 6.30 -16.66 -27.34
CA LYS A 166 7.64 -16.93 -27.85
C LYS A 166 8.40 -15.61 -27.98
N LEU A 167 9.61 -15.56 -27.45
CA LEU A 167 10.51 -14.41 -27.55
C LEU A 167 11.82 -14.84 -28.19
N LYS A 168 12.21 -14.19 -29.29
CA LYS A 168 13.45 -14.50 -30.01
C LYS A 168 14.69 -14.15 -29.16
N ARG A 169 15.72 -15.00 -29.26
CA ARG A 169 17.06 -14.75 -28.69
C ARG A 169 17.56 -13.37 -29.11
N GLY A 170 18.19 -12.64 -28.18
CA GLY A 170 18.69 -11.29 -28.40
C GLY A 170 17.69 -10.19 -28.07
N TYR A 171 16.59 -10.54 -27.39
CA TYR A 171 15.58 -9.61 -26.91
C TYR A 171 15.17 -9.92 -25.48
N MET A 172 14.63 -8.91 -24.81
CA MET A 172 13.89 -9.06 -23.55
C MET A 172 12.53 -8.39 -23.67
N ALA A 173 11.57 -8.83 -22.85
CA ALA A 173 10.23 -8.25 -22.83
C ALA A 173 9.74 -8.10 -21.39
N THR A 174 9.21 -6.92 -21.07
CA THR A 174 8.51 -6.68 -19.80
C THR A 174 7.01 -6.76 -20.04
N MET A 175 6.34 -7.59 -19.26
CA MET A 175 4.87 -7.70 -19.22
C MET A 175 4.36 -7.26 -17.86
N ALA A 176 3.21 -6.60 -17.81
CA ALA A 176 2.57 -6.18 -16.56
C ALA A 176 1.05 -6.34 -16.59
N THR A 177 0.44 -6.44 -15.40
CA THR A 177 -1.02 -6.60 -15.28
C THR A 177 -1.79 -5.31 -15.42
N GLU A 178 -1.19 -4.17 -15.05
CA GLU A 178 -1.83 -2.87 -15.24
C GLU A 178 -1.36 -2.21 -16.54
N PRO A 179 -2.25 -1.49 -17.26
CA PRO A 179 -1.95 -0.96 -18.58
C PRO A 179 -0.86 0.13 -18.59
N ASP A 180 -0.57 0.78 -17.46
CA ASP A 180 0.52 1.74 -17.37
C ASP A 180 1.90 1.09 -17.12
N GLY A 181 1.96 -0.23 -16.90
CA GLY A 181 3.17 -0.97 -16.55
C GLY A 181 3.29 -1.32 -15.06
N MET A 182 2.29 -0.96 -14.25
CA MET A 182 2.19 -1.28 -12.82
C MET A 182 1.57 -2.68 -12.58
N GLY A 183 1.19 -2.96 -11.33
CA GLY A 183 0.73 -4.28 -10.89
C GLY A 183 1.85 -5.31 -10.81
N TYR A 184 1.52 -6.59 -11.06
CA TYR A 184 2.55 -7.61 -11.20
C TYR A 184 3.25 -7.42 -12.55
N SER A 185 4.53 -7.08 -12.53
CA SER A 185 5.36 -6.96 -13.73
C SER A 185 6.56 -7.90 -13.67
N ARG A 186 6.97 -8.40 -14.83
CA ARG A 186 8.16 -9.26 -14.98
C ARG A 186 8.88 -8.95 -16.29
N CYS A 187 10.21 -8.86 -16.21
CA CYS A 187 11.10 -8.86 -17.37
C CYS A 187 11.51 -10.29 -17.71
N PHE A 188 11.33 -10.69 -18.97
CA PHE A 188 11.70 -11.99 -19.53
C PHE A 188 12.88 -11.81 -20.48
N ILE A 189 13.95 -12.59 -20.32
CA ILE A 189 15.22 -12.38 -21.04
C ILE A 189 15.55 -13.60 -21.90
N ALA A 190 15.52 -13.44 -23.23
CA ALA A 190 15.95 -14.43 -24.20
C ALA A 190 17.43 -14.21 -24.55
N ASP A 191 18.33 -14.57 -23.62
CA ASP A 191 19.77 -14.32 -23.70
C ASP A 191 20.49 -15.21 -24.75
N ASP A 192 20.51 -16.52 -24.51
CA ASP A 192 21.29 -17.53 -25.23
C ASP A 192 20.46 -18.41 -26.18
N ALA A 193 19.14 -18.41 -26.01
CA ALA A 193 18.17 -19.14 -26.81
C ALA A 193 16.84 -18.40 -26.88
N ASP A 194 15.99 -18.77 -27.84
CA ASP A 194 14.59 -18.35 -27.88
C ASP A 194 13.89 -18.80 -26.59
N LEU A 195 13.08 -17.92 -26.02
CA LEU A 195 12.28 -18.21 -24.84
C LEU A 195 10.87 -18.61 -25.25
N GLU A 196 10.52 -19.88 -25.03
CA GLU A 196 9.20 -20.44 -25.29
C GLU A 196 8.44 -20.67 -23.97
N ILE A 197 7.60 -19.71 -23.57
CA ILE A 197 6.74 -19.82 -22.38
C ILE A 197 5.40 -20.42 -22.78
N ARG A 198 5.26 -21.73 -22.60
CA ARG A 198 4.04 -22.50 -22.93
C ARG A 198 2.83 -22.10 -22.12
N GLU A 199 3.02 -21.64 -20.89
CA GLU A 199 1.97 -21.11 -20.04
C GLU A 199 2.57 -20.04 -19.14
N LEU A 200 1.96 -18.86 -19.12
CA LEU A 200 2.34 -17.77 -18.24
C LEU A 200 2.11 -18.16 -16.78
N PRO A 201 2.91 -17.62 -15.84
CA PRO A 201 2.63 -17.79 -14.42
C PRO A 201 1.25 -17.21 -14.08
N ALA A 202 0.60 -17.73 -13.04
CA ALA A 202 -0.78 -17.38 -12.68
C ALA A 202 -1.00 -15.88 -12.43
N GLU A 203 0.06 -15.17 -12.05
CA GLU A 203 0.09 -13.73 -11.87
C GLU A 203 -0.09 -12.94 -13.18
N LEU A 204 0.28 -13.51 -14.34
CA LEU A 204 0.17 -12.88 -15.66
C LEU A 204 -0.83 -13.59 -16.61
N ASN A 205 -1.10 -14.87 -16.41
CA ASN A 205 -1.92 -15.67 -17.32
C ASN A 205 -3.35 -15.11 -17.41
N GLY A 206 -3.74 -14.63 -18.60
CA GLY A 206 -5.02 -13.98 -18.84
C GLY A 206 -5.15 -12.57 -18.22
N LYS A 207 -4.03 -11.95 -17.82
CA LYS A 207 -4.01 -10.67 -17.09
C LYS A 207 -3.03 -9.64 -17.66
N VAL A 208 -2.34 -9.95 -18.76
CA VAL A 208 -1.36 -9.03 -19.35
C VAL A 208 -2.09 -7.84 -20.00
N SER A 209 -1.81 -6.63 -19.50
CA SER A 209 -2.34 -5.36 -20.02
C SER A 209 -1.26 -4.41 -20.55
N PHE A 210 0.00 -4.76 -20.39
CA PHE A 210 1.16 -3.98 -20.83
C PHE A 210 2.25 -4.88 -21.37
N ILE A 211 2.84 -4.51 -22.51
CA ILE A 211 4.05 -5.13 -23.06
C ILE A 211 5.03 -4.05 -23.53
N ARG A 212 6.31 -4.19 -23.14
CA ARG A 212 7.43 -3.45 -23.74
C ARG A 212 8.55 -4.41 -24.13
N VAL A 213 9.01 -4.33 -25.38
CA VAL A 213 10.04 -5.19 -25.94
C VAL A 213 11.32 -4.40 -26.16
N PHE A 214 12.46 -4.98 -25.77
CA PHE A 214 13.78 -4.37 -25.83
C PHE A 214 14.76 -5.28 -26.55
N GLN A 215 15.73 -4.65 -27.20
CA GLN A 215 16.95 -5.34 -27.59
C GLN A 215 17.72 -5.78 -26.33
N TRP A 216 18.32 -6.97 -26.37
CA TRP A 216 19.21 -7.49 -25.32
C TRP A 216 20.67 -7.27 -25.72
N GLU A 217 21.48 -6.76 -24.79
CA GLU A 217 22.91 -6.49 -24.99
C GLU A 217 23.75 -7.46 -24.14
N TRP A 218 24.85 -7.99 -24.71
CA TRP A 218 25.72 -8.96 -24.05
C TRP A 218 26.95 -8.30 -23.44
N ALA A 219 26.72 -7.33 -22.54
CA ALA A 219 27.80 -6.69 -21.80
C ALA A 219 28.51 -7.70 -20.87
N SER A 220 29.83 -7.53 -20.70
CA SER A 220 30.55 -8.20 -19.61
C SER A 220 30.24 -7.52 -18.27
N LYS A 221 30.62 -8.15 -17.16
CA LYS A 221 30.49 -7.53 -15.82
C LYS A 221 31.16 -6.15 -15.74
N LYS A 222 32.24 -5.96 -16.50
CA LYS A 222 33.11 -4.77 -16.45
C LYS A 222 32.53 -3.58 -17.22
N GLY A 223 32.23 -2.51 -16.49
CA GLY A 223 31.76 -1.23 -17.02
C GLY A 223 32.59 -0.04 -16.58
N TRP A 224 32.12 1.15 -16.95
CA TRP A 224 32.78 2.41 -16.61
C TRP A 224 31.77 3.52 -16.28
N VAL A 225 32.06 4.27 -15.22
CA VAL A 225 31.32 5.46 -14.85
C VAL A 225 32.12 6.67 -15.24
N GLY A 226 31.47 7.67 -15.83
CA GLY A 226 32.16 8.92 -16.09
C GLY A 226 31.34 10.01 -16.74
N GLY A 227 32.01 11.14 -16.93
CA GLY A 227 31.43 12.33 -17.53
C GLY A 227 32.30 12.89 -18.64
N ASN A 228 32.02 14.15 -18.98
CA ASN A 228 32.75 14.90 -19.98
C ASN A 228 33.88 15.73 -19.33
N SER A 229 34.99 15.08 -18.99
CA SER A 229 36.12 15.71 -18.27
C SER A 229 37.12 16.34 -19.24
N GLN A 230 36.80 17.55 -19.71
CA GLN A 230 37.67 18.36 -20.59
C GLN A 230 38.62 19.29 -19.81
N THR A 231 38.63 19.20 -18.48
CA THR A 231 39.47 20.06 -17.63
C THR A 231 40.92 19.61 -17.66
N ASN A 232 41.88 20.54 -17.64
CA ASN A 232 43.31 20.26 -17.82
C ASN A 232 43.93 19.47 -16.64
N PRO A 233 44.57 18.31 -16.89
CA PRO A 233 44.71 17.64 -18.19
C PRO A 233 43.42 16.92 -18.60
N PRO A 234 42.96 17.09 -19.86
CA PRO A 234 41.70 16.51 -20.32
C PRO A 234 41.73 14.99 -20.14
N GLU A 235 40.62 14.42 -19.69
CA GLU A 235 40.44 12.97 -19.51
C GLU A 235 39.46 12.41 -20.55
N GLY A 236 39.15 13.18 -21.59
CA GLY A 236 38.31 12.75 -22.72
C GLY A 236 36.82 12.69 -22.39
N TYR A 237 36.04 12.27 -23.39
CA TYR A 237 34.63 11.96 -23.24
C TYR A 237 34.44 10.55 -22.65
N LEU A 238 33.22 10.22 -22.25
CA LEU A 238 32.94 8.93 -21.61
C LEU A 238 33.31 7.72 -22.50
N GLU A 239 33.09 7.83 -23.81
CA GLU A 239 33.49 6.79 -24.77
C GLU A 239 35.01 6.57 -24.77
N ASP A 240 35.81 7.65 -24.77
CA ASP A 240 37.27 7.56 -24.74
C ASP A 240 37.75 6.87 -23.45
N GLN A 241 37.16 7.24 -22.31
CA GLN A 241 37.49 6.66 -21.00
C GLN A 241 37.12 5.17 -20.95
N ALA A 242 35.95 4.80 -21.50
CA ALA A 242 35.48 3.42 -21.55
C ALA A 242 36.32 2.57 -22.51
N ASP A 243 36.75 3.13 -23.64
CA ASP A 243 37.60 2.45 -24.62
C ASP A 243 39.00 2.17 -24.05
N VAL A 244 39.65 3.13 -23.38
CA VAL A 244 40.97 2.87 -22.77
C VAL A 244 40.92 1.89 -21.60
N THR A 245 39.77 1.78 -20.93
CA THR A 245 39.53 0.81 -19.85
C THR A 245 38.92 -0.50 -20.37
N ASN A 246 38.70 -0.60 -21.69
CA ASN A 246 38.13 -1.77 -22.36
C ASN A 246 36.80 -2.22 -21.71
N SER A 247 35.96 -1.25 -21.33
CA SER A 247 34.69 -1.45 -20.65
C SER A 247 33.57 -1.76 -21.66
N THR A 248 32.50 -2.42 -21.21
CA THR A 248 31.45 -2.97 -22.10
C THR A 248 30.07 -2.37 -21.85
N TRP A 249 29.91 -1.64 -20.75
CA TRP A 249 28.75 -0.83 -20.45
C TRP A 249 29.18 0.43 -19.70
N VAL A 250 28.37 1.49 -19.76
CA VAL A 250 28.69 2.78 -19.16
C VAL A 250 27.47 3.46 -18.54
N TYR A 251 27.69 4.39 -17.62
CA TYR A 251 26.68 5.37 -17.20
C TYR A 251 27.35 6.70 -16.81
N SER A 252 26.55 7.77 -16.69
CA SER A 252 27.06 9.14 -16.51
C SER A 252 26.26 10.01 -15.53
N TRP A 253 25.73 9.40 -14.46
CA TRP A 253 24.90 10.08 -13.46
C TRP A 253 23.68 10.85 -14.01
N GLY A 254 23.14 10.42 -15.16
CA GLY A 254 22.05 11.14 -15.81
C GLY A 254 21.29 10.30 -16.81
N ALA A 255 20.11 10.79 -17.19
CA ALA A 255 19.19 10.10 -18.09
C ALA A 255 19.60 10.20 -19.57
N ASN A 256 20.40 11.20 -19.94
CA ASN A 256 20.69 11.52 -21.34
C ASN A 256 21.99 10.85 -21.82
N ALA A 257 21.85 9.94 -22.79
CA ALA A 257 22.94 9.19 -23.39
C ALA A 257 23.94 10.02 -24.22
N ASP A 258 23.64 11.28 -24.57
CA ASP A 258 24.45 12.12 -25.45
C ASP A 258 25.19 13.25 -24.71
N TRP A 259 24.88 13.51 -23.43
CA TRP A 259 25.50 14.61 -22.66
C TRP A 259 27.02 14.41 -22.48
N CYS A 260 27.44 13.18 -22.19
CA CYS A 260 28.82 12.81 -21.89
C CYS A 260 29.66 12.42 -23.13
N ARG A 261 29.09 12.51 -24.33
CA ARG A 261 29.72 12.08 -25.59
C ARG A 261 30.43 13.20 -26.35
N GLY A 262 31.41 12.79 -27.15
CA GLY A 262 32.07 13.65 -28.12
C GLY A 262 31.08 14.27 -29.12
N PRO A 263 31.26 15.53 -29.55
CA PRO A 263 30.36 16.21 -30.48
C PRO A 263 30.04 15.41 -31.75
N GLU A 264 31.01 14.66 -32.26
CA GLU A 264 30.94 13.81 -33.44
C GLU A 264 30.08 12.55 -33.24
N ASN A 265 29.90 12.10 -32.00
CA ASN A 265 29.18 10.87 -31.68
C ASN A 265 27.73 11.12 -31.21
N LYS A 266 27.37 12.37 -30.90
CA LYS A 266 26.02 12.71 -30.42
C LYS A 266 24.93 12.29 -31.41
N GLY A 267 23.88 11.65 -30.90
CA GLY A 267 22.75 11.17 -31.70
C GLY A 267 23.01 9.87 -32.46
N THR A 268 24.22 9.29 -32.34
CA THR A 268 24.52 7.95 -32.87
C THR A 268 24.21 6.87 -31.83
N LEU A 269 24.20 5.60 -32.23
CA LEU A 269 24.09 4.48 -31.29
C LEU A 269 25.42 4.25 -30.55
N TRP A 270 25.33 3.86 -29.29
CA TRP A 270 26.47 3.32 -28.56
C TRP A 270 26.82 1.95 -29.14
N ARG A 271 28.05 1.79 -29.64
CA ARG A 271 28.47 0.57 -30.37
C ARG A 271 29.43 -0.28 -29.57
N ASN A 272 30.46 0.33 -28.98
CA ASN A 272 31.45 -0.40 -28.19
C ASN A 272 30.99 -0.68 -26.75
N GLN A 273 29.90 -0.03 -26.30
CA GLN A 273 29.36 -0.17 -24.95
C GLN A 273 27.83 -0.14 -24.99
N GLU A 274 27.20 -0.72 -23.97
CA GLU A 274 25.81 -0.43 -23.61
C GLU A 274 25.74 0.81 -22.70
N PHE A 275 24.93 1.81 -23.04
CA PHE A 275 24.67 2.94 -22.14
C PHE A 275 23.51 2.63 -21.21
N VAL A 276 23.73 2.82 -19.90
CA VAL A 276 22.70 2.68 -18.86
C VAL A 276 22.37 4.07 -18.30
N PRO A 277 21.12 4.54 -18.42
CA PRO A 277 20.69 5.82 -17.85
C PRO A 277 20.54 5.73 -16.33
N GLU A 278 20.68 6.88 -15.67
CA GLU A 278 20.39 7.01 -14.24
C GLU A 278 19.35 8.10 -13.98
N LYS A 279 18.35 7.78 -13.16
CA LYS A 279 17.49 8.78 -12.53
C LYS A 279 18.18 9.26 -11.24
N TRP A 280 18.98 10.33 -11.33
CA TRP A 280 19.89 10.72 -10.24
C TRP A 280 19.19 11.07 -8.91
N GLY A 281 18.05 11.77 -8.94
CA GLY A 281 17.30 12.16 -7.73
C GLY A 281 15.79 12.29 -7.97
N TYR A 282 15.03 12.69 -6.95
CA TYR A 282 13.56 12.78 -6.99
C TYR A 282 13.04 13.91 -7.90
N GLY A 283 11.96 13.65 -8.66
CA GLY A 283 11.32 14.64 -9.54
C GLY A 283 12.08 14.85 -10.85
N GLY A 284 11.96 16.02 -11.49
CA GLY A 284 12.68 16.33 -12.74
C GLY A 284 12.02 15.74 -14.00
N GLU A 285 10.99 16.43 -14.51
CA GLU A 285 10.20 15.99 -15.66
C GLU A 285 11.01 15.88 -16.98
N SER A 286 12.11 16.62 -17.11
CA SER A 286 13.02 16.48 -18.25
C SER A 286 13.69 15.11 -18.29
N ASP A 287 14.07 14.57 -17.13
CA ASP A 287 14.68 13.24 -17.03
C ASP A 287 13.65 12.19 -17.41
N TRP A 288 12.45 12.28 -16.83
CA TRP A 288 11.35 11.35 -17.13
C TRP A 288 10.99 11.37 -18.61
N SER A 289 10.92 12.55 -19.23
CA SER A 289 10.68 12.66 -20.68
C SER A 289 11.71 11.88 -21.50
N VAL A 290 13.00 11.90 -21.12
CA VAL A 290 14.04 11.09 -21.79
C VAL A 290 13.85 9.61 -21.49
N LEU A 291 13.71 9.23 -20.22
CA LEU A 291 13.62 7.84 -19.78
C LEU A 291 12.43 7.08 -20.38
N PHE A 292 11.29 7.75 -20.57
CA PHE A 292 10.12 7.14 -21.22
C PHE A 292 10.23 7.08 -22.74
N ASN A 293 11.04 7.94 -23.37
CA ASN A 293 10.93 8.18 -24.81
C ASN A 293 12.20 7.92 -25.64
N ASP A 294 13.33 7.59 -25.01
CA ASP A 294 14.52 7.15 -25.73
C ASP A 294 14.46 5.62 -25.96
N LYS A 295 14.36 5.23 -27.23
CA LYS A 295 14.21 3.85 -27.70
C LYS A 295 15.45 2.99 -27.45
N ARG A 296 16.59 3.62 -27.16
CA ARG A 296 17.89 2.96 -26.96
C ARG A 296 18.05 2.39 -25.55
N LEU A 297 17.21 2.80 -24.60
CA LEU A 297 17.39 2.52 -23.18
C LEU A 297 16.69 1.21 -22.78
N THR A 298 17.45 0.28 -22.21
CA THR A 298 17.04 -1.09 -21.85
C THR A 298 17.00 -1.30 -20.34
N HIS A 299 17.93 -0.66 -19.62
CA HIS A 299 18.12 -0.71 -18.18
C HIS A 299 17.90 0.66 -17.55
N LEU A 300 17.73 0.72 -16.23
CA LEU A 300 17.62 1.98 -15.49
C LEU A 300 18.26 1.86 -14.11
N LEU A 301 19.24 2.71 -13.83
CA LEU A 301 19.70 3.00 -12.47
C LEU A 301 18.78 4.05 -11.81
N SER A 302 18.44 3.84 -10.54
CA SER A 302 17.69 4.81 -9.75
C SER A 302 18.64 5.72 -8.96
N TYR A 303 18.15 6.40 -7.93
CA TYR A 303 18.83 7.54 -7.32
C TYR A 303 20.25 7.26 -6.84
N ASN A 304 21.12 8.24 -7.03
CA ASN A 304 22.52 8.22 -6.63
C ASN A 304 22.66 8.67 -5.18
N GLU A 305 23.11 7.77 -4.30
CA GLU A 305 23.39 8.02 -2.88
C GLU A 305 22.27 8.79 -2.17
N PRO A 306 21.02 8.29 -2.19
CA PRO A 306 19.89 8.95 -1.52
C PRO A 306 20.05 9.04 0.00
N ASP A 307 20.97 8.26 0.57
CA ASP A 307 21.38 8.24 1.96
C ASP A 307 22.29 9.42 2.39
N HIS A 308 22.75 10.25 1.44
CA HIS A 308 23.63 11.38 1.70
C HIS A 308 22.99 12.74 1.41
N SER A 309 23.29 13.73 2.26
CA SER A 309 22.68 15.07 2.19
C SER A 309 23.22 15.93 1.05
N GLU A 310 24.45 15.66 0.64
CA GLU A 310 25.23 16.32 -0.40
C GLU A 310 25.06 15.67 -1.77
N GLN A 311 24.31 14.57 -1.84
CA GLN A 311 23.96 13.83 -3.06
C GLN A 311 22.48 14.01 -3.36
N SER A 312 21.76 12.95 -3.77
CA SER A 312 20.35 13.07 -4.13
C SER A 312 19.43 13.33 -2.93
N ASN A 313 19.85 12.98 -1.71
CA ASN A 313 19.14 13.25 -0.45
C ASN A 313 17.64 12.92 -0.51
N VAL A 314 17.32 11.69 -0.93
CA VAL A 314 15.94 11.23 -1.13
C VAL A 314 15.55 10.29 0.02
N SER A 315 14.46 10.61 0.71
CA SER A 315 13.93 9.69 1.73
C SER A 315 13.33 8.43 1.09
N VAL A 316 13.33 7.31 1.83
CA VAL A 316 12.66 6.07 1.38
C VAL A 316 11.20 6.32 0.99
N SER A 317 10.47 7.16 1.73
CA SER A 317 9.08 7.51 1.43
C SER A 317 8.92 8.21 0.07
N GLN A 318 9.80 9.16 -0.25
CA GLN A 318 9.81 9.83 -1.56
C GLN A 318 10.18 8.85 -2.68
N ALA A 319 11.18 8.01 -2.45
CA ALA A 319 11.58 7.00 -3.42
C ALA A 319 10.44 6.03 -3.73
N ILE A 320 9.74 5.54 -2.72
CA ILE A 320 8.58 4.65 -2.88
C ILE A 320 7.40 5.34 -3.58
N LYS A 321 7.22 6.65 -3.36
CA LYS A 321 6.18 7.44 -4.03
C LYS A 321 6.42 7.58 -5.54
N GLU A 322 7.67 7.71 -5.97
CA GLU A 322 8.04 7.86 -7.40
C GLU A 322 8.47 6.55 -8.06
N TRP A 323 8.67 5.46 -7.30
CA TRP A 323 8.96 4.14 -7.84
C TRP A 323 8.00 3.65 -8.93
N PRO A 324 6.68 3.95 -8.89
CA PRO A 324 5.78 3.66 -10.00
C PRO A 324 6.29 4.13 -11.37
N LYS A 325 6.85 5.35 -11.46
CA LYS A 325 7.41 5.86 -12.73
C LYS A 325 8.55 4.99 -13.27
N HIS A 326 9.38 4.43 -12.38
CA HIS A 326 10.46 3.51 -12.78
C HIS A 326 9.86 2.24 -13.42
N LEU A 327 8.82 1.67 -12.80
CA LEU A 327 8.15 0.46 -13.31
C LEU A 327 7.42 0.71 -14.63
N GLN A 328 6.71 1.83 -14.74
CA GLN A 328 5.98 2.27 -15.93
C GLN A 328 6.89 2.45 -17.15
N THR A 329 8.20 2.66 -16.95
CA THR A 329 9.13 2.63 -18.09
C THR A 329 9.15 1.25 -18.76
N GLY A 330 8.87 0.16 -18.05
CA GLY A 330 9.03 -1.20 -18.53
C GLY A 330 10.49 -1.66 -18.66
N MET A 331 11.49 -0.81 -18.39
CA MET A 331 12.90 -1.20 -18.41
C MET A 331 13.23 -2.22 -17.31
N ARG A 332 14.41 -2.84 -17.39
CA ARG A 332 14.98 -3.58 -16.26
C ARG A 332 15.56 -2.59 -15.25
N VAL A 333 14.99 -2.54 -14.04
CA VAL A 333 15.19 -1.44 -13.09
C VAL A 333 16.03 -1.87 -11.87
N GLY A 334 17.05 -1.07 -11.58
CA GLY A 334 17.91 -1.21 -10.41
C GLY A 334 17.45 -0.35 -9.24
N SER A 335 17.67 -0.82 -8.02
CA SER A 335 17.46 -0.01 -6.81
C SER A 335 18.24 1.31 -6.86
N PRO A 336 17.88 2.30 -6.02
CA PRO A 336 18.78 3.40 -5.71
C PRO A 336 20.13 2.85 -5.22
N ALA A 337 21.22 3.51 -5.62
CA ALA A 337 22.58 3.12 -5.28
C ALA A 337 22.98 3.77 -3.95
N THR A 338 23.12 2.99 -2.88
CA THR A 338 23.44 3.52 -1.54
C THR A 338 24.84 3.15 -1.07
N THR A 339 25.36 3.93 -0.12
CA THR A 339 26.54 3.55 0.68
C THR A 339 26.15 2.98 2.05
N ASP A 340 25.01 3.44 2.60
CA ASP A 340 24.32 2.90 3.77
C ASP A 340 23.30 1.85 3.33
N PHE A 341 23.44 0.64 3.87
CA PHE A 341 22.51 -0.45 3.57
C PHE A 341 21.24 -0.43 4.42
N GLY A 342 21.18 0.37 5.49
CA GLY A 342 19.95 0.60 6.25
C GLY A 342 18.85 1.17 5.35
N TRP A 343 19.15 2.28 4.66
CA TRP A 343 18.25 2.90 3.67
C TRP A 343 17.80 1.90 2.60
N LEU A 344 18.75 1.15 2.01
CA LEU A 344 18.49 0.16 0.97
C LEU A 344 17.53 -0.94 1.47
N TYR A 345 17.76 -1.48 2.66
CA TYR A 345 16.92 -2.54 3.19
C TYR A 345 15.51 -2.04 3.54
N ASP A 346 15.38 -0.82 4.04
CA ASP A 346 14.06 -0.20 4.26
C ASP A 346 13.32 0.03 2.95
N PHE A 347 14.01 0.51 1.90
CA PHE A 347 13.44 0.64 0.56
C PHE A 347 12.98 -0.72 0.00
N MET A 348 13.85 -1.74 0.04
CA MET A 348 13.48 -3.10 -0.43
C MET A 348 12.30 -3.68 0.38
N SER A 349 12.23 -3.42 1.68
CA SER A 349 11.11 -3.80 2.54
C SER A 349 9.80 -3.13 2.09
N GLU A 350 9.83 -1.83 1.80
CA GLU A 350 8.66 -1.10 1.31
C GLU A 350 8.24 -1.54 -0.11
N CYS A 351 9.20 -1.86 -0.98
CA CYS A 351 8.93 -2.47 -2.30
C CYS A 351 8.27 -3.84 -2.13
N ASN A 352 8.79 -4.71 -1.27
CA ASN A 352 8.20 -6.02 -1.00
C ASN A 352 6.78 -5.91 -0.44
N LYS A 353 6.52 -4.97 0.48
CA LYS A 353 5.16 -4.70 1.01
C LYS A 353 4.17 -4.27 -0.08
N ARG A 354 4.66 -3.62 -1.14
CA ARG A 354 3.85 -3.14 -2.28
C ARG A 354 3.87 -4.06 -3.47
N ASN A 355 4.65 -5.15 -3.41
CA ASN A 355 4.97 -6.04 -4.53
C ASN A 355 5.56 -5.30 -5.74
N TYR A 356 6.35 -4.26 -5.48
CA TYR A 356 7.08 -3.56 -6.53
C TYR A 356 8.26 -4.39 -7.03
N ARG A 357 8.41 -4.45 -8.36
CA ARG A 357 9.56 -5.07 -9.02
C ARG A 357 10.82 -4.24 -8.75
N VAL A 358 11.91 -4.95 -8.51
CA VAL A 358 13.30 -4.45 -8.46
C VAL A 358 14.12 -5.59 -9.04
N ASP A 359 14.79 -5.39 -10.17
CA ASP A 359 15.44 -6.50 -10.90
C ASP A 359 16.87 -6.75 -10.44
N TYR A 360 17.54 -5.70 -9.97
CA TYR A 360 18.89 -5.76 -9.42
C TYR A 360 19.07 -4.67 -8.35
N VAL A 361 20.07 -4.84 -7.50
CA VAL A 361 20.42 -3.88 -6.45
C VAL A 361 21.72 -3.18 -6.80
N ALA A 362 21.68 -1.86 -6.88
CA ALA A 362 22.85 -1.02 -7.08
C ALA A 362 23.45 -0.61 -5.73
N ILE A 363 24.79 -0.61 -5.62
CA ILE A 363 25.51 -0.18 -4.42
C ILE A 363 26.80 0.56 -4.78
N HIS A 364 27.25 1.40 -3.87
CA HIS A 364 28.58 2.01 -3.89
C HIS A 364 29.49 1.39 -2.83
N ALA A 365 30.74 1.11 -3.19
CA ALA A 365 31.68 0.38 -2.34
C ALA A 365 33.06 1.06 -2.25
N TYR A 366 33.20 1.93 -1.26
CA TYR A 366 34.47 2.56 -0.86
C TYR A 366 34.89 2.09 0.54
N TRP A 367 35.21 0.80 0.69
CA TRP A 367 35.27 0.14 2.01
C TRP A 367 36.65 0.06 2.67
N GLY A 368 37.64 0.82 2.20
CA GLY A 368 38.97 0.83 2.81
C GLY A 368 38.99 1.60 4.14
N GLY A 369 39.57 1.03 5.22
CA GLY A 369 39.83 1.77 6.47
C GLY A 369 38.60 2.41 7.12
N SER A 370 38.80 3.33 8.08
CA SER A 370 37.68 4.12 8.62
C SER A 370 37.29 5.25 7.68
N GLY A 371 36.05 5.75 7.76
CA GLY A 371 35.55 6.89 6.96
C GLY A 371 34.38 6.56 6.02
N GLY A 372 34.13 5.27 5.76
CA GLY A 372 32.91 4.80 5.08
C GLY A 372 31.93 4.09 6.03
N SER A 373 30.67 3.95 5.62
CA SER A 373 29.61 3.23 6.35
C SER A 373 29.91 1.73 6.52
N VAL A 374 30.80 1.18 5.69
CA VAL A 374 31.26 -0.19 5.72
C VAL A 374 32.78 -0.20 5.67
N VAL A 375 33.40 -0.95 6.58
CA VAL A 375 34.86 -1.07 6.70
C VAL A 375 35.25 -2.52 6.54
N VAL A 376 36.10 -2.81 5.55
CA VAL A 376 36.65 -4.15 5.31
C VAL A 376 38.17 -4.09 5.13
N SER A 377 38.87 -5.20 5.36
CA SER A 377 40.35 -5.22 5.33
C SER A 377 40.95 -6.23 4.35
N SER A 378 40.12 -7.00 3.65
CA SER A 378 40.58 -8.00 2.67
C SER A 378 39.54 -8.23 1.57
N VAL A 379 39.97 -8.77 0.42
CA VAL A 379 39.06 -9.21 -0.67
C VAL A 379 38.07 -10.29 -0.20
N LYS A 380 38.45 -11.10 0.80
CA LYS A 380 37.54 -12.07 1.42
C LYS A 380 36.40 -11.38 2.19
N ASP A 381 36.69 -10.29 2.87
CA ASP A 381 35.67 -9.50 3.58
C ASP A 381 34.75 -8.78 2.60
N TRP A 382 35.30 -8.28 1.48
CA TRP A 382 34.51 -7.78 0.35
C TRP A 382 33.51 -8.82 -0.14
N TYR A 383 33.97 -10.04 -0.43
CA TYR A 383 33.11 -11.14 -0.85
C TYR A 383 31.99 -11.40 0.17
N ASN A 384 32.34 -11.52 1.47
CA ASN A 384 31.37 -11.80 2.51
C ASN A 384 30.30 -10.69 2.60
N LYS A 385 30.71 -9.43 2.47
CA LYS A 385 29.78 -8.30 2.55
C LYS A 385 28.87 -8.19 1.33
N LEU A 386 29.40 -8.37 0.12
CA LEU A 386 28.60 -8.42 -1.09
C LEU A 386 27.61 -9.58 -1.05
N LYS A 387 28.05 -10.76 -0.60
CA LYS A 387 27.18 -11.91 -0.39
C LYS A 387 26.06 -11.61 0.62
N GLU A 388 26.37 -10.92 1.72
CA GLU A 388 25.36 -10.51 2.71
C GLU A 388 24.26 -9.63 2.08
N VAL A 389 24.65 -8.63 1.26
CA VAL A 389 23.69 -7.74 0.57
C VAL A 389 22.83 -8.54 -0.40
N HIS A 390 23.44 -9.44 -1.19
CA HIS A 390 22.71 -10.33 -2.09
C HIS A 390 21.71 -11.21 -1.34
N GLU A 391 22.13 -11.86 -0.26
CA GLU A 391 21.26 -12.76 0.53
C GLU A 391 20.11 -12.01 1.23
N LYS A 392 20.34 -10.77 1.68
CA LYS A 392 19.30 -9.95 2.32
C LYS A 392 18.28 -9.39 1.34
N THR A 393 18.71 -9.04 0.13
CA THR A 393 17.85 -8.43 -0.89
C THR A 393 17.23 -9.47 -1.82
N GLY A 394 17.88 -10.62 -1.99
CA GLY A 394 17.52 -11.65 -2.98
C GLY A 394 17.65 -11.14 -4.41
N ARG A 395 18.57 -10.21 -4.67
CA ARG A 395 18.78 -9.57 -5.99
C ARG A 395 20.23 -9.69 -6.45
N PRO A 396 20.51 -9.83 -7.76
CA PRO A 396 21.85 -9.67 -8.29
C PRO A 396 22.34 -8.24 -8.02
N LEU A 397 23.66 -8.09 -7.89
CA LEU A 397 24.30 -6.83 -7.49
C LEU A 397 24.95 -6.14 -8.69
N TRP A 398 24.75 -4.83 -8.74
CA TRP A 398 25.49 -3.90 -9.57
C TRP A 398 26.32 -2.99 -8.66
N ILE A 399 27.64 -3.07 -8.77
CA ILE A 399 28.56 -2.24 -7.99
C ILE A 399 28.91 -1.03 -8.86
N THR A 400 28.04 -0.04 -8.88
CA THR A 400 28.05 1.07 -9.85
C THR A 400 29.15 2.08 -9.58
N GLU A 401 29.65 2.14 -8.34
CA GLU A 401 30.88 2.82 -7.99
C GLU A 401 31.67 2.01 -6.96
N TRP A 402 32.97 1.85 -7.20
CA TRP A 402 33.87 1.28 -6.20
C TRP A 402 35.32 1.65 -6.47
N ASN A 403 36.13 1.64 -5.40
CA ASN A 403 37.59 1.64 -5.49
C ASN A 403 38.18 1.11 -4.16
N ASN A 404 39.50 1.00 -4.06
CA ASN A 404 40.25 0.59 -2.86
C ASN A 404 40.20 1.70 -1.78
N GLY A 405 39.01 1.98 -1.27
CA GLY A 405 38.72 3.21 -0.55
C GLY A 405 38.67 4.42 -1.49
N ALA A 406 38.65 5.61 -0.91
CA ALA A 406 38.58 6.90 -1.58
C ALA A 406 39.37 7.96 -0.80
N ASN A 407 39.25 9.23 -1.19
CA ASN A 407 40.00 10.31 -0.54
C ASN A 407 39.49 10.60 0.88
N TRP A 408 38.24 10.22 1.15
CA TRP A 408 37.57 10.34 2.44
C TRP A 408 37.71 9.09 3.32
N THR A 409 38.45 8.08 2.88
CA THR A 409 38.71 6.86 3.66
C THR A 409 40.13 6.82 4.20
N HIS A 410 40.36 6.05 5.27
CA HIS A 410 41.55 6.13 6.12
C HIS A 410 42.35 4.82 6.21
N GLU A 411 42.38 4.02 5.16
CA GLU A 411 43.28 2.87 5.08
C GLU A 411 44.76 3.29 4.94
N THR A 412 45.67 2.46 5.44
CA THR A 412 47.10 2.76 5.40
C THR A 412 47.67 2.61 3.99
N TRP A 413 48.37 3.63 3.49
CA TRP A 413 49.11 3.60 2.22
C TRP A 413 50.62 3.76 2.45
N PRO A 414 51.48 3.13 1.65
CA PRO A 414 52.91 3.41 1.68
C PRO A 414 53.20 4.86 1.27
N SER A 415 54.34 5.40 1.68
CA SER A 415 54.73 6.79 1.39
C SER A 415 55.28 6.97 -0.03
N ASP A 416 55.92 5.94 -0.58
CA ASP A 416 56.50 5.95 -1.93
C ASP A 416 55.43 5.71 -3.01
N LYS A 417 55.48 6.49 -4.09
CA LYS A 417 54.51 6.44 -5.20
C LYS A 417 54.50 5.09 -5.91
N ALA A 418 55.65 4.45 -6.13
CA ALA A 418 55.71 3.16 -6.81
C ALA A 418 55.09 2.06 -5.92
N ALA A 419 55.39 2.08 -4.62
CA ALA A 419 54.75 1.18 -3.65
C ALA A 419 53.23 1.39 -3.54
N GLN A 420 52.76 2.63 -3.65
CA GLN A 420 51.33 2.95 -3.70
C GLN A 420 50.66 2.34 -4.93
N GLN A 421 51.25 2.55 -6.11
CA GLN A 421 50.75 1.99 -7.37
C GLN A 421 50.75 0.46 -7.36
N GLU A 422 51.77 -0.17 -6.75
CA GLU A 422 51.81 -1.63 -6.62
C GLU A 422 50.73 -2.16 -5.66
N LYS A 423 50.48 -1.50 -4.53
CA LYS A 423 49.37 -1.85 -3.63
C LYS A 423 48.04 -1.83 -4.38
N GLN A 424 47.79 -0.80 -5.19
CA GLN A 424 46.56 -0.70 -5.95
C GLN A 424 46.46 -1.75 -7.06
N ARG A 425 47.56 -2.03 -7.76
CA ARG A 425 47.62 -3.06 -8.81
C ARG A 425 47.31 -4.45 -8.25
N LEU A 426 47.86 -4.79 -7.08
CA LEU A 426 47.57 -6.06 -6.39
C LEU A 426 46.11 -6.17 -5.99
N PHE A 427 45.56 -5.13 -5.35
CA PHE A 427 44.14 -5.08 -5.00
C PHE A 427 43.25 -5.26 -6.23
N MET A 428 43.51 -4.53 -7.31
CA MET A 428 42.75 -4.63 -8.56
C MET A 428 42.81 -6.05 -9.15
N THR A 429 43.97 -6.72 -9.07
CA THR A 429 44.10 -8.10 -9.55
C THR A 429 43.23 -9.07 -8.74
N GLU A 430 43.27 -8.98 -7.42
CA GLU A 430 42.55 -9.89 -6.52
C GLU A 430 41.04 -9.64 -6.52
N ILE A 431 40.61 -8.37 -6.48
CA ILE A 431 39.19 -8.02 -6.41
C ILE A 431 38.45 -8.37 -7.70
N LEU A 432 39.06 -8.16 -8.88
CA LEU A 432 38.45 -8.52 -10.15
C LEU A 432 38.29 -10.03 -10.27
N ALA A 433 39.32 -10.80 -9.91
CA ALA A 433 39.23 -12.26 -9.90
C ALA A 433 38.11 -12.76 -8.97
N MET A 434 37.92 -12.12 -7.81
CA MET A 434 36.80 -12.43 -6.91
C MET A 434 35.44 -12.09 -7.56
N MET A 435 35.27 -10.86 -8.04
CA MET A 435 34.00 -10.40 -8.60
C MET A 435 33.56 -11.23 -9.81
N ASP A 436 34.51 -11.66 -10.64
CA ASP A 436 34.25 -12.43 -11.84
C ASP A 436 33.67 -13.83 -11.53
N THR A 437 34.19 -14.49 -10.48
CA THR A 437 33.67 -15.79 -10.01
C THR A 437 32.33 -15.72 -9.28
N CYS A 438 31.89 -14.53 -8.87
CA CYS A 438 30.63 -14.35 -8.14
C CYS A 438 29.44 -14.21 -9.09
N LYS A 439 28.61 -15.26 -9.20
CA LYS A 439 27.39 -15.25 -10.04
C LYS A 439 26.35 -14.20 -9.63
N PHE A 440 26.31 -13.83 -8.35
CA PHE A 440 25.40 -12.81 -7.84
C PHE A 440 25.88 -11.38 -8.11
N ILE A 441 27.10 -11.19 -8.65
CA ILE A 441 27.57 -9.88 -9.13
C ILE A 441 27.37 -9.88 -10.64
N GLU A 442 26.43 -9.07 -11.07
CA GLU A 442 26.07 -8.96 -12.48
C GLU A 442 26.91 -7.89 -13.18
N ARG A 443 27.13 -6.74 -12.54
CA ARG A 443 27.93 -5.65 -13.12
C ARG A 443 28.74 -4.91 -12.07
N TYR A 444 29.86 -4.32 -12.49
CA TYR A 444 30.67 -3.42 -11.67
C TYR A 444 31.33 -2.33 -12.50
N SER A 445 31.58 -1.18 -11.88
CA SER A 445 32.21 -0.02 -12.51
C SER A 445 33.12 0.70 -11.50
N VAL A 446 34.42 0.76 -11.80
CA VAL A 446 35.40 1.43 -10.93
C VAL A 446 35.24 2.93 -11.04
N TYR A 447 35.28 3.62 -9.90
CA TYR A 447 35.29 5.08 -9.85
C TYR A 447 36.71 5.65 -9.87
N ASN A 448 36.99 6.54 -10.81
CA ASN A 448 38.35 7.01 -11.10
C ASN A 448 38.77 8.29 -10.35
N TRP A 449 37.83 9.19 -10.03
CA TRP A 449 38.12 10.55 -9.51
C TRP A 449 38.48 10.56 -8.01
N VAL A 450 39.55 9.85 -7.70
CA VAL A 450 40.21 9.73 -6.39
C VAL A 450 41.68 10.14 -6.51
N GLU A 451 42.45 10.10 -5.42
CA GLU A 451 43.89 10.34 -5.44
C GLU A 451 44.59 9.44 -6.48
N GLU A 452 45.64 9.97 -7.13
CA GLU A 452 46.42 9.28 -8.18
C GLU A 452 46.84 7.85 -7.79
N LYS A 453 47.09 7.59 -6.51
CA LYS A 453 47.44 6.26 -6.00
C LYS A 453 46.36 5.18 -6.19
N ARG A 454 45.10 5.57 -6.43
CA ARG A 454 43.95 4.69 -6.64
C ARG A 454 43.34 4.76 -8.04
N SER A 455 43.63 5.81 -8.80
CA SER A 455 43.04 6.01 -10.13
C SER A 455 43.52 4.95 -11.14
N LEU A 456 42.68 4.66 -12.13
CA LEU A 456 43.00 3.72 -13.22
C LEU A 456 43.67 4.41 -14.40
N PHE A 457 43.38 5.69 -14.61
CA PHE A 457 44.20 6.54 -15.44
C PHE A 457 44.47 7.87 -14.75
N TRP A 458 45.48 8.57 -15.22
CA TRP A 458 45.86 9.90 -14.75
C TRP A 458 46.46 10.70 -15.90
N GLN A 459 46.15 12.00 -15.99
CA GLN A 459 46.63 12.93 -17.03
C GLN A 459 46.50 12.41 -18.47
N ASN A 460 45.44 12.79 -19.20
CA ASN A 460 45.27 12.44 -20.62
C ASN A 460 45.19 10.92 -20.86
N LEU A 461 44.33 10.25 -20.08
CA LEU A 461 43.98 8.83 -20.21
C LEU A 461 45.18 7.86 -20.09
N ASN A 462 46.31 8.28 -19.51
CA ASN A 462 47.44 7.38 -19.29
C ASN A 462 47.12 6.36 -18.19
N LEU A 463 47.01 5.09 -18.58
CA LEU A 463 46.71 4.01 -17.65
C LEU A 463 47.79 3.83 -16.59
N THR A 464 47.37 3.82 -15.33
CA THR A 464 48.19 3.39 -14.19
C THR A 464 48.45 1.88 -14.26
N PRO A 465 49.40 1.32 -13.47
CA PRO A 465 49.56 -0.13 -13.38
C PRO A 465 48.26 -0.87 -13.04
N ALA A 466 47.41 -0.31 -12.17
CA ALA A 466 46.09 -0.88 -11.87
C ALA A 466 45.11 -0.72 -13.04
N GLY A 467 45.14 0.41 -13.75
CA GLY A 467 44.34 0.61 -14.96
C GLY A 467 44.67 -0.40 -16.05
N LYS A 468 45.94 -0.77 -16.23
CA LYS A 468 46.34 -1.84 -17.15
C LYS A 468 45.78 -3.19 -16.75
N VAL A 469 45.71 -3.49 -15.45
CA VAL A 469 45.03 -4.71 -14.96
C VAL A 469 43.55 -4.67 -15.31
N TYR A 470 42.87 -3.56 -15.00
CA TYR A 470 41.44 -3.40 -15.30
C TYR A 470 41.15 -3.52 -16.81
N ALA A 471 41.92 -2.83 -17.66
CA ALA A 471 41.76 -2.85 -19.11
C ALA A 471 41.96 -4.26 -19.70
N ASN A 472 43.01 -4.96 -19.26
CA ASN A 472 43.35 -6.30 -19.76
C ASN A 472 42.52 -7.43 -19.13
N PHE A 473 41.75 -7.14 -18.07
CA PHE A 473 40.90 -8.15 -17.45
C PHE A 473 39.73 -8.52 -18.38
N ASN A 474 39.69 -9.79 -18.79
CA ASN A 474 38.64 -10.38 -19.62
C ASN A 474 37.50 -10.86 -18.71
N ALA A 475 36.61 -9.93 -18.33
CA ALA A 475 35.49 -10.22 -17.45
C ALA A 475 34.45 -11.14 -18.10
N GLU A 476 33.82 -11.97 -17.30
CA GLU A 476 32.70 -12.83 -17.69
C GLU A 476 31.46 -12.04 -18.12
N MET A 477 30.51 -12.75 -18.74
CA MET A 477 29.20 -12.19 -19.09
C MET A 477 28.51 -11.61 -17.85
N ALA A 478 27.85 -10.46 -18.00
CA ALA A 478 27.15 -9.80 -16.90
C ALA A 478 26.00 -10.66 -16.37
N PHE A 479 25.07 -11.00 -17.26
CA PHE A 479 23.88 -11.77 -16.91
C PHE A 479 24.20 -13.26 -16.74
N ASP A 480 23.66 -13.86 -15.68
CA ASP A 480 23.63 -15.30 -15.46
C ASP A 480 22.19 -15.69 -15.15
N ARG A 481 21.58 -16.55 -15.98
CA ARG A 481 20.19 -16.98 -15.82
C ARG A 481 19.92 -17.63 -14.45
N SER A 482 20.93 -18.19 -13.78
CA SER A 482 20.77 -18.75 -12.42
C SER A 482 20.52 -17.69 -11.34
N THR A 483 20.74 -16.41 -11.63
CA THR A 483 20.45 -15.27 -10.75
C THR A 483 19.34 -14.37 -11.28
N GLU A 484 18.64 -14.78 -12.34
CA GLU A 484 17.44 -14.09 -12.85
C GLU A 484 16.41 -13.94 -11.74
N VAL A 485 15.87 -12.72 -11.59
CA VAL A 485 14.87 -12.40 -10.59
C VAL A 485 13.49 -12.68 -11.17
N ILE A 486 12.76 -13.58 -10.52
CA ILE A 486 11.32 -13.75 -10.73
C ILE A 486 10.61 -12.97 -9.63
N PRO A 487 9.92 -11.85 -9.95
CA PRO A 487 9.21 -11.07 -8.94
C PRO A 487 8.20 -11.94 -8.19
N THR A 488 8.26 -11.85 -6.87
CA THR A 488 7.31 -12.52 -5.97
C THR A 488 6.20 -11.57 -5.60
N TRP A 489 4.99 -12.11 -5.41
CA TRP A 489 3.82 -11.33 -5.04
C TRP A 489 3.12 -11.94 -3.82
N THR A 490 2.47 -11.09 -3.03
CA THR A 490 1.60 -11.49 -1.92
C THR A 490 0.35 -10.61 -1.83
N VAL A 491 -0.76 -11.19 -1.37
CA VAL A 491 -1.99 -10.43 -1.06
C VAL A 491 -1.71 -9.50 0.12
N ARG A 492 -1.63 -8.19 -0.16
CA ARG A 492 -1.17 -7.14 0.74
C ARG A 492 -2.16 -6.88 1.86
N GLU A 493 -3.27 -6.28 1.50
CA GLU A 493 -4.25 -5.71 2.44
C GLU A 493 -5.57 -6.47 2.34
N ALA A 494 -6.40 -6.34 3.38
CA ALA A 494 -7.75 -6.86 3.33
C ALA A 494 -8.65 -5.92 2.54
N PRO A 495 -9.66 -6.43 1.83
CA PRO A 495 -10.68 -5.58 1.23
C PRO A 495 -11.36 -4.71 2.29
N VAL A 496 -11.69 -3.47 1.97
CA VAL A 496 -12.45 -2.58 2.85
C VAL A 496 -13.89 -2.56 2.37
N LEU A 497 -14.78 -3.21 3.13
CA LEU A 497 -16.18 -3.41 2.78
C LEU A 497 -17.06 -2.26 3.29
N SER A 498 -17.97 -1.83 2.43
CA SER A 498 -19.00 -0.82 2.63
C SER A 498 -20.34 -1.32 2.09
N TYR A 499 -21.44 -0.64 2.44
CA TYR A 499 -22.75 -0.95 1.90
C TYR A 499 -23.63 0.28 1.77
N GLN A 500 -24.66 0.13 0.93
CA GLN A 500 -25.75 1.08 0.78
C GLN A 500 -27.06 0.30 0.57
N TYR A 501 -28.17 0.83 1.09
CA TYR A 501 -29.50 0.33 0.75
C TYR A 501 -29.88 0.81 -0.67
N ASP A 502 -30.17 -0.13 -1.55
CA ASP A 502 -30.66 0.10 -2.91
C ASP A 502 -32.20 -0.06 -2.92
N LYS A 503 -32.90 1.07 -3.02
CA LYS A 503 -34.37 1.11 -3.02
C LYS A 503 -34.98 0.53 -4.29
N GLU A 504 -34.32 0.69 -5.45
CA GLU A 504 -34.87 0.25 -6.74
C GLU A 504 -34.87 -1.28 -6.82
N GLN A 505 -33.82 -1.90 -6.31
CA GLN A 505 -33.67 -3.35 -6.27
C GLN A 505 -34.15 -3.99 -4.96
N ASN A 506 -34.56 -3.18 -3.98
CA ASN A 506 -34.94 -3.60 -2.63
C ASN A 506 -33.88 -4.53 -2.01
N GLY A 507 -32.62 -4.09 -2.02
CA GLY A 507 -31.46 -4.89 -1.62
C GLY A 507 -30.37 -4.07 -0.93
N ILE A 508 -29.40 -4.77 -0.35
CA ILE A 508 -28.18 -4.16 0.19
C ILE A 508 -27.08 -4.30 -0.85
N MET A 509 -26.66 -3.17 -1.42
CA MET A 509 -25.52 -3.09 -2.32
C MET A 509 -24.24 -3.07 -1.50
N LEU A 510 -23.51 -4.17 -1.51
CA LEU A 510 -22.18 -4.31 -0.94
C LEU A 510 -21.14 -3.81 -1.95
N ARG A 511 -20.18 -3.01 -1.50
CA ARG A 511 -19.05 -2.53 -2.29
C ARG A 511 -17.78 -2.60 -1.47
N TRP A 512 -16.66 -2.95 -2.08
CA TRP A 512 -15.38 -2.93 -1.38
C TRP A 512 -14.26 -2.30 -2.20
N GLU A 513 -13.29 -1.74 -1.50
CA GLU A 513 -12.02 -1.32 -2.09
C GLU A 513 -10.98 -2.40 -1.80
N ASP A 514 -10.18 -2.77 -2.80
CA ASP A 514 -9.10 -3.74 -2.61
C ASP A 514 -7.90 -3.39 -3.50
N VAL A 515 -6.77 -3.08 -2.87
CA VAL A 515 -5.48 -2.79 -3.54
C VAL A 515 -4.91 -3.99 -4.29
N ASN A 516 -5.39 -5.20 -4.01
CA ASN A 516 -4.93 -6.40 -4.70
C ASN A 516 -5.66 -6.60 -6.03
N ASN A 517 -6.91 -6.15 -6.14
CA ASN A 517 -7.76 -6.19 -7.33
C ASN A 517 -7.53 -7.44 -8.24
N GLU A 518 -6.88 -7.29 -9.39
CA GLU A 518 -6.66 -8.36 -10.39
C GLU A 518 -5.72 -9.48 -9.94
N LEU A 519 -5.03 -9.29 -8.82
CA LEU A 519 -4.02 -10.20 -8.28
C LEU A 519 -4.62 -11.25 -7.33
N VAL A 520 -5.94 -11.21 -7.14
CA VAL A 520 -6.74 -12.27 -6.53
C VAL A 520 -7.64 -12.92 -7.59
N ASP A 521 -8.13 -14.13 -7.32
CA ASP A 521 -9.03 -14.84 -8.25
C ASP A 521 -10.45 -14.23 -8.24
N GLY A 522 -10.78 -13.51 -7.16
CA GLY A 522 -12.10 -12.96 -6.90
C GLY A 522 -12.39 -12.89 -5.42
N TYR A 523 -13.68 -12.79 -5.08
CA TYR A 523 -14.13 -12.55 -3.71
C TYR A 523 -15.23 -13.53 -3.30
N LEU A 524 -15.18 -13.93 -2.03
CA LEU A 524 -16.23 -14.67 -1.34
C LEU A 524 -17.05 -13.69 -0.50
N VAL A 525 -18.37 -13.64 -0.73
CA VAL A 525 -19.31 -12.81 0.01
C VAL A 525 -20.07 -13.68 1.00
N GLU A 526 -20.02 -13.31 2.27
CA GLU A 526 -20.65 -14.06 3.35
C GLU A 526 -21.60 -13.20 4.17
N ARG A 527 -22.68 -13.82 4.63
CA ARG A 527 -23.71 -13.20 5.48
C ARG A 527 -23.99 -14.02 6.73
N SER A 528 -24.20 -13.34 7.85
CA SER A 528 -24.74 -13.88 9.11
C SER A 528 -26.04 -13.17 9.44
N VAL A 529 -27.05 -13.91 9.89
CA VAL A 529 -28.37 -13.37 10.27
C VAL A 529 -28.62 -13.70 11.73
N ASN A 530 -28.93 -12.70 12.55
CA ASN A 530 -29.22 -12.83 13.98
C ASN A 530 -28.15 -13.61 14.76
N GLY A 531 -26.88 -13.39 14.41
CA GLY A 531 -25.74 -14.03 15.07
C GLY A 531 -25.51 -15.49 14.68
N SER A 532 -26.17 -15.99 13.62
CA SER A 532 -25.88 -17.30 13.05
C SER A 532 -24.44 -17.41 12.54
N THR A 533 -23.98 -18.62 12.25
CA THR A 533 -22.73 -18.81 11.49
C THR A 533 -22.82 -18.09 10.14
N TYR A 534 -21.70 -17.52 9.68
CA TYR A 534 -21.60 -16.93 8.34
C TYR A 534 -21.84 -18.00 7.28
N THR A 535 -22.64 -17.65 6.28
CA THR A 535 -22.97 -18.48 5.12
C THR A 535 -22.52 -17.77 3.85
N GLU A 536 -22.00 -18.54 2.89
CA GLU A 536 -21.69 -18.02 1.56
C GLU A 536 -22.99 -17.63 0.85
N ILE A 537 -23.08 -16.38 0.43
CA ILE A 537 -24.22 -15.86 -0.34
C ILE A 537 -23.86 -15.59 -1.80
N GLY A 538 -22.57 -15.49 -2.12
CA GLY A 538 -22.11 -15.34 -3.48
C GLY A 538 -20.59 -15.30 -3.60
N ARG A 539 -20.13 -15.37 -4.85
CA ARG A 539 -18.73 -15.14 -5.24
C ARG A 539 -18.70 -14.17 -6.41
N THR A 540 -17.67 -13.35 -6.46
CA THR A 540 -17.41 -12.46 -7.59
C THR A 540 -16.07 -12.78 -8.23
N GLU A 541 -15.93 -12.44 -9.51
CA GLU A 541 -14.68 -12.57 -10.23
C GLU A 541 -13.69 -11.48 -9.81
N SER A 542 -12.42 -11.66 -10.20
CA SER A 542 -11.41 -10.62 -10.06
C SER A 542 -11.86 -9.30 -10.72
N GLY A 543 -11.55 -8.15 -10.10
CA GLY A 543 -12.04 -6.84 -10.57
C GLY A 543 -13.50 -6.52 -10.25
N GLN A 544 -14.35 -7.52 -9.97
CA GLN A 544 -15.75 -7.29 -9.60
C GLN A 544 -15.88 -7.03 -8.09
N VAL A 545 -15.82 -5.76 -7.71
CA VAL A 545 -15.78 -5.29 -6.32
C VAL A 545 -17.14 -4.87 -5.73
N SER A 546 -18.23 -5.47 -6.22
CA SER A 546 -19.57 -5.21 -5.71
C SER A 546 -20.48 -6.43 -5.81
N TYR A 547 -21.45 -6.51 -4.90
CA TYR A 547 -22.45 -7.58 -4.83
C TYR A 547 -23.75 -7.03 -4.25
N ILE A 548 -24.90 -7.40 -4.81
CA ILE A 548 -26.20 -7.02 -4.25
C ILE A 548 -26.87 -8.23 -3.58
N ASP A 549 -27.21 -8.09 -2.31
CA ASP A 549 -27.95 -9.09 -1.55
C ASP A 549 -29.40 -8.62 -1.36
N PRO A 550 -30.43 -9.42 -1.70
CA PRO A 550 -31.82 -9.06 -1.43
C PRO A 550 -32.07 -8.74 0.04
N LEU A 551 -32.87 -7.71 0.31
CA LEU A 551 -33.13 -7.25 1.66
C LEU A 551 -33.89 -8.32 2.47
N ILE A 552 -33.36 -8.71 3.62
CA ILE A 552 -34.13 -9.48 4.60
C ILE A 552 -35.08 -8.52 5.32
N SER A 553 -36.39 -8.77 5.17
CA SER A 553 -37.44 -7.92 5.75
C SER A 553 -37.34 -7.83 7.27
N ALA A 554 -37.70 -6.67 7.84
CA ALA A 554 -37.67 -6.41 9.28
C ALA A 554 -38.41 -7.47 10.12
N SER A 555 -39.55 -7.96 9.62
CA SER A 555 -40.35 -9.00 10.27
C SER A 555 -39.59 -10.33 10.45
N LEU A 556 -38.73 -10.70 9.50
CA LEU A 556 -37.91 -11.91 9.58
C LEU A 556 -36.70 -11.72 10.50
N LEU A 557 -36.19 -10.49 10.60
CA LEU A 557 -35.12 -10.16 11.55
C LEU A 557 -35.63 -10.15 12.99
N ASN A 558 -36.91 -9.80 13.22
CA ASN A 558 -37.54 -9.72 14.54
C ASN A 558 -36.70 -8.90 15.53
N GLY A 559 -36.20 -7.76 15.05
CA GLY A 559 -35.38 -6.85 15.86
C GLY A 559 -33.93 -7.29 15.98
N GLY A 560 -33.47 -8.23 15.15
CA GLY A 560 -32.07 -8.62 15.05
C GLY A 560 -31.32 -7.89 13.94
N GLU A 561 -30.26 -8.51 13.44
CA GLU A 561 -29.28 -7.88 12.55
C GLU A 561 -28.77 -8.83 11.46
N VAL A 562 -28.30 -8.24 10.37
CA VAL A 562 -27.57 -8.90 9.30
C VAL A 562 -26.16 -8.35 9.26
N LYS A 563 -25.17 -9.24 9.24
CA LYS A 563 -23.76 -8.91 9.13
C LYS A 563 -23.19 -9.45 7.83
N TYR A 564 -22.35 -8.64 7.18
CA TYR A 564 -21.62 -9.05 5.98
C TYR A 564 -20.12 -8.98 6.20
N ARG A 565 -19.42 -9.87 5.51
CA ARG A 565 -17.98 -9.80 5.30
C ARG A 565 -17.65 -10.30 3.91
N VAL A 566 -16.54 -9.81 3.36
CA VAL A 566 -16.00 -10.23 2.07
C VAL A 566 -14.58 -10.73 2.28
N SER A 567 -14.24 -11.83 1.61
CA SER A 567 -12.92 -12.43 1.68
C SER A 567 -12.30 -12.51 0.29
N SER A 568 -11.05 -12.03 0.14
CA SER A 568 -10.31 -12.23 -1.11
C SER A 568 -9.88 -13.69 -1.27
N LEU A 569 -9.94 -14.19 -2.50
CA LEU A 569 -9.65 -15.58 -2.85
C LEU A 569 -8.38 -15.68 -3.70
N LEU A 570 -7.52 -16.65 -3.40
CA LEU A 570 -6.39 -17.00 -4.26
C LEU A 570 -6.12 -18.50 -4.20
N GLY A 571 -6.06 -19.15 -5.36
CA GLY A 571 -6.10 -20.60 -5.51
C GLY A 571 -7.38 -21.19 -4.90
N GLY A 572 -8.51 -20.48 -5.00
CA GLY A 572 -9.79 -20.85 -4.38
C GLY A 572 -9.83 -20.80 -2.84
N LYS A 573 -8.76 -20.33 -2.18
CA LYS A 573 -8.66 -20.24 -0.71
C LYS A 573 -8.78 -18.80 -0.25
N VAL A 574 -9.45 -18.59 0.89
CA VAL A 574 -9.51 -17.28 1.56
C VAL A 574 -8.11 -16.82 1.96
N LYS A 575 -7.76 -15.57 1.60
CA LYS A 575 -6.48 -14.94 1.94
C LYS A 575 -6.62 -13.82 2.96
N LYS A 576 -7.49 -12.86 2.69
CA LYS A 576 -7.76 -11.75 3.60
C LYS A 576 -9.27 -11.56 3.72
N MET A 577 -9.72 -11.13 4.89
CA MET A 577 -11.12 -10.90 5.21
C MET A 577 -11.30 -9.43 5.54
N SER A 578 -12.36 -8.83 5.02
CA SER A 578 -12.71 -7.44 5.22
C SER A 578 -13.10 -7.12 6.66
N ASN A 579 -13.29 -5.83 6.94
CA ASN A 579 -14.13 -5.42 8.06
C ASN A 579 -15.55 -6.00 7.94
N ILE A 580 -16.24 -6.08 9.07
CA ILE A 580 -17.65 -6.49 9.13
C ILE A 580 -18.50 -5.22 9.08
N ILE A 581 -19.51 -5.24 8.24
CA ILE A 581 -20.58 -4.24 8.19
C ILE A 581 -21.89 -4.89 8.57
N GLN A 582 -22.86 -4.09 9.01
CA GLN A 582 -24.15 -4.61 9.46
C GLN A 582 -25.29 -3.63 9.26
N TYR A 583 -26.49 -4.18 9.05
CA TYR A 583 -27.75 -3.46 9.24
C TYR A 583 -28.67 -4.23 10.17
N GLY A 584 -29.63 -3.53 10.77
CA GLY A 584 -30.59 -4.14 11.69
C GLY A 584 -32.05 -3.86 11.34
N ALA A 585 -32.94 -4.37 12.17
CA ALA A 585 -34.34 -3.99 12.18
C ALA A 585 -34.73 -3.44 13.56
N LEU A 586 -35.56 -2.41 13.56
CA LEU A 586 -36.28 -1.95 14.74
C LEU A 586 -37.64 -2.62 14.73
N ASN A 587 -38.12 -3.10 15.88
CA ASN A 587 -39.44 -3.71 16.00
C ASN A 587 -40.54 -2.65 16.17
N SER A 588 -40.41 -1.52 15.46
CA SER A 588 -41.31 -0.38 15.56
C SER A 588 -42.65 -0.66 14.89
N LEU A 589 -43.72 -0.07 15.44
CA LEU A 589 -45.08 -0.18 14.93
C LEU A 589 -45.50 1.14 14.29
N ALA A 590 -46.16 1.09 13.13
CA ALA A 590 -46.57 2.28 12.40
C ALA A 590 -47.81 2.95 13.01
N SER A 591 -48.54 2.25 13.89
CA SER A 591 -49.81 2.71 14.45
C SER A 591 -49.69 3.50 15.77
N GLN A 592 -48.53 3.47 16.44
CA GLN A 592 -48.38 4.04 17.77
C GLN A 592 -46.95 4.46 18.10
N PRO A 593 -46.74 5.37 19.07
CA PRO A 593 -45.41 5.71 19.55
C PRO A 593 -44.66 4.48 20.06
N PHE A 594 -43.37 4.45 19.76
CA PHE A 594 -42.51 3.31 20.02
C PHE A 594 -41.18 3.75 20.61
N PHE A 595 -40.66 2.97 21.56
CA PHE A 595 -39.46 3.31 22.32
C PHE A 595 -38.56 2.09 22.38
N GLY A 596 -37.26 2.31 22.23
CA GLY A 596 -36.30 1.23 22.26
C GLY A 596 -34.89 1.69 22.62
N ARG A 597 -33.97 0.73 22.54
CA ARG A 597 -32.55 0.92 22.80
C ARG A 597 -31.75 0.20 21.73
N SER A 598 -30.66 0.81 21.28
CA SER A 598 -29.66 0.17 20.44
C SER A 598 -28.31 0.13 21.14
N ILE A 599 -27.52 -0.90 20.84
CA ILE A 599 -26.09 -0.93 21.11
C ILE A 599 -25.40 -0.30 19.91
N THR A 600 -24.61 0.74 20.11
CA THR A 600 -24.01 1.47 19.00
C THR A 600 -22.65 0.92 18.60
N SER A 601 -22.39 0.88 17.29
CA SER A 601 -21.08 0.65 16.68
C SER A 601 -20.18 1.89 16.74
N VAL A 602 -18.97 1.80 16.15
CA VAL A 602 -17.99 2.91 16.04
C VAL A 602 -18.53 4.10 15.22
N GLY A 603 -19.54 3.87 14.38
CA GLY A 603 -20.25 4.90 13.64
C GLY A 603 -21.75 4.59 13.56
N GLN A 604 -22.42 5.26 12.62
CA GLN A 604 -23.84 5.05 12.34
C GLN A 604 -24.11 3.64 11.82
N SER A 605 -25.32 3.16 12.07
CA SER A 605 -25.82 1.90 11.55
C SER A 605 -27.15 2.13 10.88
N PHE A 606 -27.38 1.39 9.79
CA PHE A 606 -28.65 1.38 9.09
C PHE A 606 -29.64 0.43 9.78
N TYR A 607 -30.89 0.86 9.89
CA TYR A 607 -31.97 0.09 10.47
C TYR A 607 -33.26 0.21 9.65
N LEU A 608 -33.90 -0.93 9.39
CA LEU A 608 -35.25 -0.99 8.86
C LEU A 608 -36.27 -0.77 9.98
N PHE A 609 -37.38 -0.10 9.68
CA PHE A 609 -38.52 -0.08 10.58
C PHE A 609 -39.31 -1.39 10.49
N GLY A 610 -39.95 -1.80 11.59
CA GLY A 610 -40.72 -3.03 11.67
C GLY A 610 -41.94 -3.00 10.75
N GLU A 611 -42.56 -1.83 10.65
CA GLU A 611 -43.60 -1.47 9.72
C GLU A 611 -43.23 -0.14 9.04
N GLU A 612 -43.55 -0.01 7.75
CA GLU A 612 -43.38 1.26 7.03
C GLU A 612 -44.41 2.29 7.51
N TYR A 613 -43.95 3.50 7.81
CA TYR A 613 -44.79 4.61 8.25
C TYR A 613 -45.49 5.27 7.06
N THR A 614 -46.72 5.76 7.27
CA THR A 614 -47.50 6.43 6.22
C THR A 614 -46.91 7.79 5.80
N GLU A 615 -46.13 8.41 6.67
CA GLU A 615 -45.41 9.67 6.45
C GLU A 615 -44.06 9.62 7.19
N LYS A 616 -43.19 10.62 7.00
CA LYS A 616 -41.89 10.66 7.68
C LYS A 616 -42.14 10.69 9.21
N PRO A 617 -41.68 9.68 9.98
CA PRO A 617 -41.93 9.64 11.41
C PRO A 617 -41.07 10.68 12.14
N VAL A 618 -41.43 11.01 13.39
CA VAL A 618 -40.61 11.85 14.27
C VAL A 618 -39.75 10.95 15.15
N MET A 619 -38.42 11.00 14.99
CA MET A 619 -37.48 10.17 15.74
C MET A 619 -36.52 11.02 16.56
N VAL A 620 -36.37 10.70 17.85
CA VAL A 620 -35.44 11.38 18.76
C VAL A 620 -34.58 10.35 19.49
N LEU A 621 -33.28 10.63 19.57
CA LEU A 621 -32.28 9.81 20.25
C LEU A 621 -32.17 10.21 21.73
N GLY A 622 -31.85 9.24 22.57
CA GLY A 622 -31.62 9.43 24.01
C GLY A 622 -30.20 9.92 24.33
N ALA A 623 -29.87 9.94 25.62
CA ALA A 623 -28.51 10.30 26.03
C ALA A 623 -27.60 9.05 25.94
N GLN A 624 -26.45 9.21 25.29
CA GLN A 624 -25.42 8.16 25.23
C GLN A 624 -24.84 7.90 26.62
N THR A 625 -24.45 6.65 26.87
CA THR A 625 -23.68 6.36 28.07
C THR A 625 -22.23 6.83 27.93
N TYR A 626 -21.49 6.80 29.02
CA TYR A 626 -20.06 7.09 29.06
C TYR A 626 -19.24 5.79 29.13
N ARG A 627 -19.80 4.69 28.60
CA ARG A 627 -19.08 3.41 28.41
C ARG A 627 -17.96 3.62 27.41
N MET A 628 -18.22 4.37 26.34
CA MET A 628 -17.18 4.93 25.49
C MET A 628 -16.72 6.27 26.06
N ARG A 629 -15.48 6.31 26.57
CA ARG A 629 -14.93 7.53 27.19
C ARG A 629 -14.55 8.61 26.18
N THR A 630 -14.43 8.24 24.91
CA THR A 630 -14.16 9.20 23.83
C THR A 630 -15.36 10.14 23.69
N PRO A 631 -15.14 11.46 23.78
CA PRO A 631 -16.15 12.46 23.44
C PRO A 631 -16.71 12.25 22.03
N MET A 632 -18.03 12.34 21.92
CA MET A 632 -18.75 12.12 20.67
C MET A 632 -20.11 12.81 20.72
N THR A 633 -20.77 12.85 19.56
CA THR A 633 -22.17 13.26 19.42
C THR A 633 -23.01 12.10 18.88
N THR A 634 -24.33 12.25 18.89
CA THR A 634 -25.27 11.34 18.21
C THR A 634 -25.91 12.03 17.02
N ARG A 635 -26.18 11.26 15.97
CA ARG A 635 -26.86 11.76 14.79
C ARG A 635 -27.77 10.71 14.19
N ILE A 636 -28.93 11.14 13.71
CA ILE A 636 -29.70 10.41 12.70
C ILE A 636 -29.26 10.99 11.35
N GLY A 637 -28.52 10.21 10.55
CA GLY A 637 -27.97 10.65 9.26
C GLY A 637 -29.02 10.66 8.14
N SER A 638 -29.97 9.74 8.23
CA SER A 638 -31.09 9.61 7.29
C SER A 638 -32.33 9.09 8.01
N LEU A 639 -33.49 9.62 7.64
CA LEU A 639 -34.79 9.21 8.18
C LEU A 639 -35.84 9.23 7.06
N THR A 640 -36.37 8.05 6.75
CA THR A 640 -37.40 7.83 5.71
C THR A 640 -38.65 7.20 6.32
N GLN A 641 -39.64 6.84 5.50
CA GLN A 641 -40.83 6.10 5.95
C GLN A 641 -40.52 4.65 6.35
N GLY A 642 -39.51 4.01 5.73
CA GLY A 642 -39.22 2.59 5.92
C GLY A 642 -37.91 2.27 6.65
N ALA A 643 -37.02 3.26 6.82
CA ALA A 643 -35.72 3.04 7.42
C ALA A 643 -35.13 4.32 8.04
N CYS A 644 -34.14 4.12 8.92
CA CYS A 644 -33.30 5.18 9.47
C CYS A 644 -31.83 4.75 9.52
N GLU A 645 -30.95 5.74 9.62
CA GLU A 645 -29.54 5.54 9.91
C GLU A 645 -29.19 6.39 11.13
N PHE A 646 -28.70 5.78 12.20
CA PHE A 646 -28.32 6.52 13.39
C PHE A 646 -27.16 5.89 14.16
N GLY A 647 -26.48 6.72 14.95
CA GLY A 647 -25.41 6.27 15.82
C GLY A 647 -24.49 7.41 16.28
N PRO A 648 -23.36 7.07 16.90
CA PRO A 648 -22.34 8.02 17.34
C PRO A 648 -21.56 8.60 16.15
N MET A 649 -21.05 9.81 16.35
CA MET A 649 -20.06 10.45 15.48
C MET A 649 -18.98 11.09 16.36
N LEU A 650 -17.71 10.78 16.09
CA LEU A 650 -16.59 11.34 16.83
C LEU A 650 -16.37 12.80 16.44
N TRP A 651 -15.98 13.62 17.42
CA TRP A 651 -15.44 14.95 17.17
C TRP A 651 -14.13 14.87 16.37
N ASP A 652 -13.80 15.89 15.57
CA ASP A 652 -12.69 15.82 14.61
C ASP A 652 -11.33 15.66 15.31
N TYR A 653 -11.15 16.31 16.48
CA TYR A 653 -9.97 16.14 17.33
C TYR A 653 -9.73 14.70 17.82
N ASN A 654 -10.72 13.81 17.71
CA ASN A 654 -10.66 12.43 18.17
C ASN A 654 -10.89 11.38 17.07
N LYS A 655 -11.01 11.76 15.80
CA LYS A 655 -11.42 10.84 14.71
C LYS A 655 -10.56 9.58 14.54
N ASN A 656 -9.34 9.58 15.06
CA ASN A 656 -8.40 8.46 15.00
C ASN A 656 -8.45 7.50 16.20
N GLN A 657 -9.35 7.70 17.18
CA GLN A 657 -9.45 6.84 18.36
C GLN A 657 -10.21 5.53 18.08
N THR A 658 -9.73 4.43 18.66
CA THR A 658 -10.38 3.11 18.57
C THR A 658 -11.33 2.88 19.74
N PHE A 659 -12.53 2.36 19.46
CA PHE A 659 -13.53 2.04 20.48
C PHE A 659 -13.09 0.82 21.30
N VAL A 660 -13.04 0.95 22.62
CA VAL A 660 -12.69 -0.14 23.55
C VAL A 660 -13.91 -0.84 24.16
N SER A 661 -15.12 -0.34 23.91
CA SER A 661 -16.40 -0.86 24.41
C SER A 661 -17.55 -0.49 23.46
N LYS A 662 -18.71 -1.16 23.57
CA LYS A 662 -19.94 -0.74 22.87
C LYS A 662 -20.74 0.20 23.78
N ASP A 663 -21.33 1.26 23.21
CA ASP A 663 -22.20 2.19 23.94
C ASP A 663 -23.70 1.80 23.78
N THR A 664 -24.60 2.45 24.52
CA THR A 664 -26.04 2.24 24.38
C THR A 664 -26.75 3.56 24.16
N LEU A 665 -27.72 3.57 23.25
CA LEU A 665 -28.48 4.75 22.87
C LEU A 665 -29.97 4.42 22.86
N GLY A 666 -30.75 5.22 23.60
CA GLY A 666 -32.22 5.16 23.52
C GLY A 666 -32.72 5.79 22.22
N TYR A 667 -33.89 5.38 21.76
CA TYR A 667 -34.60 6.06 20.69
C TYR A 667 -36.10 6.03 20.93
N MET A 668 -36.78 7.09 20.52
CA MET A 668 -38.24 7.18 20.49
C MET A 668 -38.68 7.53 19.09
N ILE A 669 -39.77 6.91 18.63
CA ILE A 669 -40.34 7.08 17.31
C ILE A 669 -41.83 7.35 17.47
N PHE A 670 -42.29 8.48 16.95
CA PHE A 670 -43.70 8.81 16.83
C PHE A 670 -44.12 8.64 15.37
N PRO A 671 -45.26 8.00 15.09
CA PRO A 671 -45.67 7.69 13.72
C PRO A 671 -45.74 8.89 12.77
N LYS A 672 -46.06 10.07 13.31
CA LYS A 672 -46.20 11.32 12.58
C LYS A 672 -46.12 12.54 13.48
N THR A 673 -46.09 13.73 12.88
CA THR A 673 -46.26 14.99 13.61
C THR A 673 -47.64 15.03 14.29
N GLY A 674 -47.71 15.49 15.54
CA GLY A 674 -48.98 15.65 16.23
C GLY A 674 -48.89 15.66 17.76
N THR A 675 -50.06 15.71 18.39
CA THR A 675 -50.22 15.62 19.85
C THR A 675 -50.60 14.19 20.25
N TYR A 676 -49.93 13.68 21.28
CA TYR A 676 -50.06 12.31 21.79
C TYR A 676 -50.33 12.34 23.30
N GLN A 677 -51.15 11.39 23.76
CA GLN A 677 -51.44 11.19 25.18
C GLN A 677 -50.77 9.90 25.65
N LEU A 678 -49.80 10.02 26.54
CA LEU A 678 -48.99 8.91 27.06
C LEU A 678 -49.44 8.57 28.49
N GLY A 679 -50.74 8.40 28.70
CA GLY A 679 -51.33 7.96 29.97
C GLY A 679 -51.11 8.92 31.16
N GLY A 680 -51.08 10.22 30.90
CA GLY A 680 -50.83 11.27 31.92
C GLY A 680 -49.87 12.34 31.43
N ILE A 681 -49.03 12.01 30.44
CA ILE A 681 -48.11 12.94 29.80
C ILE A 681 -48.66 13.34 28.43
N THR A 682 -48.78 14.65 28.19
CA THR A 682 -49.05 15.18 26.85
C THR A 682 -47.73 15.38 26.13
N ALA A 683 -47.58 14.73 24.97
CA ALA A 683 -46.40 14.88 24.11
C ALA A 683 -46.79 15.53 22.78
N ARG A 684 -45.95 16.43 22.26
CA ARG A 684 -46.07 17.01 20.92
C ARG A 684 -44.81 16.72 20.12
N ALA A 685 -44.97 15.98 19.04
CA ALA A 685 -43.88 15.55 18.16
C ALA A 685 -43.94 16.32 16.84
N GLY A 686 -42.80 16.79 16.33
CA GLY A 686 -42.75 17.50 15.05
C GLY A 686 -41.36 17.63 14.44
N HIS A 687 -41.31 18.35 13.31
CA HIS A 687 -40.10 18.61 12.53
C HIS A 687 -39.78 20.09 12.47
N VAL A 688 -38.49 20.42 12.39
CA VAL A 688 -37.96 21.76 12.14
C VAL A 688 -36.95 21.63 11.00
N ALA A 689 -37.18 22.33 9.90
CA ALA A 689 -36.22 22.37 8.80
C ALA A 689 -35.26 23.55 8.97
N GLY A 690 -34.08 23.46 8.36
CA GLY A 690 -33.22 24.63 8.19
C GLY A 690 -32.42 25.05 9.43
N VAL A 691 -32.18 24.16 10.40
CA VAL A 691 -31.46 24.51 11.63
C VAL A 691 -29.96 24.60 11.34
N THR A 692 -29.32 25.70 11.77
CA THR A 692 -27.89 25.98 11.61
C THR A 692 -27.29 26.32 12.99
N GLU A 693 -26.10 26.90 13.04
CA GLU A 693 -25.55 27.50 14.26
C GLU A 693 -26.37 28.70 14.80
N ASN A 694 -27.22 29.28 13.96
CA ASN A 694 -28.15 30.31 14.37
C ASN A 694 -29.43 29.70 14.94
N ALA A 695 -29.84 30.18 16.11
CA ALA A 695 -31.03 29.68 16.80
C ALA A 695 -32.30 29.87 15.97
N VAL A 696 -33.02 28.78 15.75
CA VAL A 696 -34.35 28.75 15.13
C VAL A 696 -35.40 28.69 16.24
N LYS A 697 -36.35 29.62 16.21
CA LYS A 697 -37.49 29.62 17.15
C LYS A 697 -38.61 28.72 16.65
N VAL A 698 -39.08 27.83 17.51
CA VAL A 698 -40.14 26.86 17.25
C VAL A 698 -41.33 27.19 18.14
N PHE A 699 -42.52 27.25 17.56
CA PHE A 699 -43.77 27.48 18.29
C PHE A 699 -44.61 26.21 18.33
N PHE A 700 -45.29 25.97 19.44
CA PHE A 700 -46.30 24.93 19.52
C PHE A 700 -47.63 25.45 18.98
N ASP A 701 -48.33 24.65 18.16
CA ASP A 701 -49.64 25.00 17.60
C ASP A 701 -50.68 25.36 18.67
N THR A 702 -50.50 24.82 19.88
CA THR A 702 -51.27 25.16 21.06
C THR A 702 -50.26 25.29 22.20
N PRO A 703 -50.33 26.27 23.11
CA PRO A 703 -49.44 26.29 24.27
C PRO A 703 -49.63 25.07 25.19
N PHE A 704 -48.62 24.74 25.99
CA PHE A 704 -48.76 23.80 27.11
C PHE A 704 -49.26 24.53 28.36
N ASP A 705 -49.93 23.82 29.27
CA ASP A 705 -50.37 24.41 30.55
C ASP A 705 -49.19 24.74 31.48
N GLU A 706 -48.13 23.94 31.39
CA GLU A 706 -46.85 24.08 32.09
C GLU A 706 -45.68 24.09 31.11
N VAL A 707 -44.49 24.51 31.56
CA VAL A 707 -43.30 24.49 30.70
C VAL A 707 -42.92 23.03 30.43
N PRO A 708 -42.94 22.58 29.16
CA PRO A 708 -42.62 21.21 28.80
C PRO A 708 -41.11 20.96 28.85
N VAL A 709 -40.72 19.69 28.80
CA VAL A 709 -39.36 19.25 28.50
C VAL A 709 -39.24 18.96 27.00
N VAL A 710 -38.22 19.49 26.33
CA VAL A 710 -38.02 19.33 24.89
C VAL A 710 -36.80 18.46 24.60
N PHE A 711 -36.99 17.42 23.80
CA PHE A 711 -35.92 16.57 23.26
C PHE A 711 -35.82 16.78 21.75
N CYS A 712 -34.60 16.92 21.24
CA CYS A 712 -34.36 17.14 19.82
C CYS A 712 -33.31 16.17 19.28
N SER A 713 -33.38 15.84 17.99
CA SER A 713 -32.31 15.14 17.27
C SER A 713 -32.21 15.66 15.85
N GLN A 714 -30.98 15.86 15.39
CA GLN A 714 -30.70 16.08 13.96
C GLN A 714 -31.04 14.81 13.17
N VAL A 715 -31.69 14.97 12.02
CA VAL A 715 -32.19 13.86 11.18
C VAL A 715 -31.70 13.87 9.73
N THR A 716 -30.77 14.76 9.38
CA THR A 716 -30.14 14.82 8.06
C THR A 716 -28.62 14.76 8.13
N GLY A 717 -28.07 14.38 6.97
CA GLY A 717 -26.69 14.05 6.66
C GLY A 717 -25.86 15.16 6.01
N ASN A 718 -26.33 16.42 5.98
CA ASN A 718 -25.81 17.42 5.04
C ASN A 718 -24.36 17.86 5.36
N SER A 719 -24.01 17.98 6.64
CA SER A 719 -22.64 18.24 7.09
C SER A 719 -21.85 16.93 7.26
N ALA A 720 -20.62 16.90 6.75
CA ALA A 720 -19.65 15.83 7.04
C ALA A 720 -18.99 15.99 8.42
N LEU A 721 -19.15 17.15 9.07
CA LEU A 721 -18.65 17.42 10.41
C LEU A 721 -19.67 17.03 11.50
N PRO A 722 -19.20 16.54 12.66
CA PRO A 722 -20.04 16.27 13.82
C PRO A 722 -20.67 17.54 14.38
N THR A 723 -21.91 17.42 14.84
CA THR A 723 -22.72 18.51 15.40
C THR A 723 -23.37 18.07 16.70
N ALA A 724 -23.47 18.97 17.67
CA ALA A 724 -24.32 18.82 18.85
C ALA A 724 -25.61 19.63 18.67
N ILE A 725 -26.73 19.11 19.16
CA ILE A 725 -28.00 19.84 19.14
C ILE A 725 -28.25 20.53 20.49
N ARG A 726 -28.62 21.80 20.46
CA ARG A 726 -28.84 22.58 21.69
C ARG A 726 -30.21 23.24 21.70
N VAL A 727 -30.87 23.17 22.84
CA VAL A 727 -32.18 23.78 23.11
C VAL A 727 -32.03 24.87 24.17
N ARG A 728 -32.75 25.97 24.03
CA ARG A 728 -32.86 27.03 25.04
C ARG A 728 -34.22 27.71 24.99
N ASN A 729 -34.47 28.62 25.94
CA ASN A 729 -35.69 29.45 25.99
C ASN A 729 -36.97 28.61 25.91
N VAL A 730 -37.01 27.48 26.62
CA VAL A 730 -38.19 26.61 26.64
C VAL A 730 -39.29 27.28 27.46
N THR A 731 -40.43 27.49 26.82
CA THR A 731 -41.62 28.14 27.39
C THR A 731 -42.86 27.31 27.08
N ARG A 732 -44.00 27.72 27.63
CA ARG A 732 -45.30 27.12 27.29
C ARG A 732 -45.66 27.25 25.80
N GLU A 733 -45.11 28.24 25.11
CA GLU A 733 -45.45 28.57 23.72
C GLU A 733 -44.48 27.98 22.70
N GLY A 734 -43.26 27.62 23.13
CA GLY A 734 -42.22 27.19 22.20
C GLY A 734 -40.83 27.15 22.81
N PHE A 735 -39.82 26.96 21.97
CA PHE A 735 -38.40 26.88 22.33
C PHE A 735 -37.51 27.38 21.19
N GLU A 736 -36.21 27.49 21.44
CA GLU A 736 -35.20 27.75 20.41
C GLU A 736 -34.25 26.55 20.28
N VAL A 737 -33.83 26.24 19.04
CA VAL A 737 -32.89 25.16 18.73
C VAL A 737 -31.78 25.63 17.79
N LEU A 738 -30.55 25.16 18.00
CA LEU A 738 -29.41 25.37 17.10
C LEU A 738 -28.52 24.13 17.03
N LEU A 739 -27.64 24.10 16.03
CA LEU A 739 -26.54 23.16 15.90
C LEU A 739 -25.24 23.78 16.41
N ALA A 740 -24.38 22.97 16.99
CA ALA A 740 -23.08 23.40 17.45
C ALA A 740 -21.99 22.53 16.84
N PHE A 741 -21.04 23.16 16.16
CA PHE A 741 -19.83 22.52 15.68
C PHE A 741 -18.72 22.61 16.74
N GLU A 742 -17.67 21.81 16.57
CA GLU A 742 -16.45 21.93 17.36
C GLU A 742 -15.85 23.33 17.23
N GLU A 743 -15.56 23.99 18.36
CA GLU A 743 -15.19 25.43 18.40
C GLU A 743 -13.89 25.75 17.65
N SER A 744 -12.98 24.77 17.50
CA SER A 744 -11.70 24.89 16.79
C SER A 744 -11.79 24.66 15.28
N VAL A 745 -12.97 24.30 14.76
CA VAL A 745 -13.16 23.91 13.35
C VAL A 745 -13.88 25.02 12.58
N ALA A 746 -13.33 25.40 11.43
CA ALA A 746 -14.01 26.27 10.48
C ALA A 746 -15.18 25.51 9.83
N ALA A 747 -16.38 25.61 10.40
CA ALA A 747 -17.55 24.90 9.94
C ALA A 747 -18.22 25.61 8.73
N PRO A 748 -18.66 24.87 7.69
CA PRO A 748 -19.49 25.42 6.64
C PRO A 748 -20.90 25.72 7.16
N VAL A 749 -21.55 26.79 6.67
CA VAL A 749 -22.96 27.08 7.00
C VAL A 749 -23.85 26.07 6.27
N VAL A 750 -24.16 24.96 6.95
CA VAL A 750 -25.00 23.89 6.43
C VAL A 750 -26.21 23.72 7.32
N ALA A 751 -27.39 23.79 6.72
CA ALA A 751 -28.66 23.57 7.39
C ALA A 751 -28.96 22.08 7.52
N GLU A 752 -29.52 21.67 8.67
CA GLU A 752 -30.02 20.32 8.91
C GLU A 752 -31.48 20.35 9.38
N ASP A 753 -32.20 19.27 9.12
CA ASP A 753 -33.51 19.04 9.68
C ASP A 753 -33.38 18.45 11.09
N VAL A 754 -34.31 18.81 11.96
CA VAL A 754 -34.40 18.38 13.36
C VAL A 754 -35.78 17.80 13.63
N CYS A 755 -35.83 16.67 14.32
CA CYS A 755 -37.04 16.18 14.98
C CYS A 755 -37.06 16.69 16.42
N TYR A 756 -38.25 17.06 16.93
CA TYR A 756 -38.44 17.40 18.33
C TYR A 756 -39.63 16.67 18.94
N VAL A 757 -39.55 16.42 20.25
CA VAL A 757 -40.68 15.98 21.08
C VAL A 757 -40.70 16.80 22.36
N ALA A 758 -41.78 17.55 22.58
CA ALA A 758 -42.03 18.31 23.80
C ALA A 758 -43.04 17.57 24.69
N MET A 759 -42.72 17.36 25.97
CA MET A 759 -43.53 16.56 26.90
C MET A 759 -43.83 17.33 28.19
N THR A 760 -45.05 17.20 28.72
CA THR A 760 -45.37 17.65 30.09
C THR A 760 -44.60 16.82 31.12
N GLN A 761 -44.31 17.41 32.28
CA GLN A 761 -43.64 16.71 33.36
C GLN A 761 -44.67 15.82 34.09
N GLY A 762 -44.18 14.76 34.74
CA GLY A 762 -45.00 13.83 35.50
C GLY A 762 -44.83 12.39 35.05
N GLU A 763 -45.84 11.58 35.37
CA GLU A 763 -45.83 10.14 35.11
C GLU A 763 -46.96 9.76 34.15
N GLY A 764 -46.71 8.70 33.38
CA GLY A 764 -47.70 8.17 32.48
C GLY A 764 -47.52 6.69 32.20
N LEU A 765 -48.44 6.15 31.40
CA LEU A 765 -48.39 4.80 30.87
C LEU A 765 -48.61 4.81 29.37
N LEU A 766 -47.67 4.22 28.64
CA LEU A 766 -47.82 3.94 27.22
C LEU A 766 -47.73 2.43 27.03
N ASN A 767 -48.76 1.81 26.45
CA ASN A 767 -48.77 0.37 26.13
C ASN A 767 -48.41 -0.55 27.32
N GLY A 768 -48.78 -0.14 28.54
CA GLY A 768 -48.46 -0.88 29.76
C GLY A 768 -47.05 -0.63 30.33
N HIS A 769 -46.26 0.23 29.69
CA HIS A 769 -44.93 0.64 30.13
C HIS A 769 -44.96 2.01 30.79
N ARG A 770 -44.28 2.12 31.94
CA ARG A 770 -44.17 3.38 32.68
C ARG A 770 -43.27 4.35 31.93
N ILE A 771 -43.71 5.59 31.87
CA ILE A 771 -42.93 6.73 31.40
C ILE A 771 -42.95 7.80 32.49
N GLN A 772 -41.81 8.45 32.70
CA GLN A 772 -41.69 9.56 33.63
C GLN A 772 -40.80 10.63 33.03
N VAL A 773 -41.30 11.88 33.06
CA VAL A 773 -40.62 13.05 32.52
C VAL A 773 -40.43 14.05 33.66
N GLY A 774 -39.24 14.64 33.74
CA GLY A 774 -38.93 15.66 34.72
C GLY A 774 -37.85 16.61 34.23
N CYS A 775 -37.66 17.70 34.96
CA CYS A 775 -36.59 18.65 34.73
C CYS A 775 -35.78 18.80 36.02
N THR A 776 -34.46 18.99 35.90
CA THR A 776 -33.63 19.35 37.05
C THR A 776 -33.93 20.77 37.51
N GLU A 777 -33.42 21.13 38.69
CA GLU A 777 -33.28 22.53 39.07
C GLU A 777 -32.45 23.30 38.03
N ASP A 778 -32.62 24.62 38.02
CA ASP A 778 -31.90 25.49 37.08
C ASP A 778 -30.38 25.42 37.32
N ALA A 779 -29.61 25.25 36.23
CA ALA A 779 -28.15 25.14 36.26
C ALA A 779 -27.61 24.09 37.26
N ALA A 780 -28.27 22.93 37.37
CA ALA A 780 -27.88 21.90 38.33
C ALA A 780 -26.83 20.90 37.81
N VAL A 781 -26.83 20.58 36.51
CA VAL A 781 -26.00 19.50 35.96
C VAL A 781 -24.64 20.04 35.52
N THR A 782 -23.58 19.63 36.22
CA THR A 782 -22.21 20.08 35.96
C THR A 782 -21.53 19.29 34.83
N SER A 783 -20.34 19.74 34.42
CA SER A 783 -19.52 19.09 33.39
C SER A 783 -18.56 17.99 33.90
N SER A 784 -18.61 17.65 35.19
CA SER A 784 -17.61 16.79 35.81
C SER A 784 -18.08 15.34 35.90
N SER A 785 -17.41 14.45 35.14
CA SER A 785 -17.61 13.00 35.29
C SER A 785 -17.11 12.43 36.62
N ARG A 786 -16.32 13.20 37.39
CA ARG A 786 -15.87 12.81 38.75
C ARG A 786 -16.93 13.10 39.81
N THR A 787 -17.79 14.07 39.55
CA THR A 787 -18.86 14.52 40.44
C THR A 787 -20.14 14.69 39.61
N PRO A 788 -20.66 13.58 39.05
CA PRO A 788 -21.84 13.64 38.19
C PRO A 788 -23.06 14.10 38.99
N PHE A 789 -24.02 14.72 38.30
CA PHE A 789 -25.31 15.04 38.90
C PHE A 789 -26.18 13.79 38.90
N GLN A 790 -26.71 13.42 40.07
CA GLN A 790 -27.60 12.28 40.21
C GLN A 790 -29.05 12.73 40.10
N ILE A 791 -29.76 12.25 39.07
CA ILE A 791 -31.20 12.41 38.95
C ILE A 791 -31.86 11.22 39.67
N TRP A 792 -32.80 11.52 40.57
CA TRP A 792 -33.57 10.53 41.32
C TRP A 792 -35.00 10.48 40.81
N TYR A 793 -35.44 9.32 40.30
CA TYR A 793 -36.79 9.16 39.73
C TYR A 793 -37.85 8.74 40.76
N GLY A 794 -37.44 8.31 41.96
CA GLY A 794 -38.37 7.88 43.02
C GLY A 794 -38.91 6.46 42.89
N LYS A 795 -38.87 5.86 41.70
CA LYS A 795 -39.38 4.50 41.44
C LYS A 795 -38.31 3.61 40.80
N ASN A 796 -38.39 2.31 41.08
CA ASN A 796 -37.52 1.32 40.45
C ASN A 796 -37.99 1.01 39.02
N TYR A 797 -37.09 1.28 38.07
CA TYR A 797 -37.07 0.77 36.71
C TYR A 797 -36.03 -0.34 36.67
N TYR A 798 -36.48 -1.59 36.54
CA TYR A 798 -35.57 -2.73 36.61
C TYR A 798 -34.82 -2.90 35.28
N ALA A 799 -33.49 -2.77 35.34
CA ALA A 799 -32.62 -3.14 34.23
C ALA A 799 -32.82 -4.64 33.87
N PRO A 800 -32.74 -5.02 32.59
CA PRO A 800 -32.33 -4.20 31.43
C PRO A 800 -33.45 -3.39 30.75
N TYR A 801 -34.64 -3.24 31.34
CA TYR A 801 -35.86 -2.90 30.61
C TYR A 801 -36.24 -1.41 30.58
N TYR A 802 -35.28 -0.47 30.53
CA TYR A 802 -35.62 0.95 30.38
C TYR A 802 -34.62 1.75 29.50
N ALA A 803 -35.15 2.75 28.80
CA ALA A 803 -34.40 3.74 28.04
C ALA A 803 -34.38 5.08 28.79
N PHE A 804 -33.30 5.84 28.60
CA PHE A 804 -33.14 7.17 29.16
C PHE A 804 -32.89 8.19 28.06
N PHE A 805 -33.61 9.29 28.14
CA PHE A 805 -33.47 10.46 27.29
C PHE A 805 -33.13 11.63 28.20
N GLY A 806 -32.14 12.41 27.79
CA GLY A 806 -31.77 13.62 28.49
C GLY A 806 -31.36 14.68 27.49
N ALA A 807 -31.83 15.90 27.71
CA ALA A 807 -31.56 17.03 26.85
C ALA A 807 -31.35 18.28 27.70
N MET A 808 -30.29 19.03 27.40
CA MET A 808 -30.08 20.36 27.99
C MET A 808 -31.21 21.28 27.53
N GLN A 809 -31.92 21.88 28.48
CA GLN A 809 -33.00 22.86 28.25
C GLN A 809 -32.48 24.31 28.27
N SER A 810 -31.20 24.48 28.61
CA SER A 810 -30.48 25.74 28.69
C SER A 810 -29.22 25.75 27.81
N LEU A 811 -28.70 26.96 27.61
CA LEU A 811 -27.47 27.23 26.87
C LEU A 811 -26.62 28.24 27.66
N TYR A 812 -26.17 27.84 28.86
CA TYR A 812 -25.30 28.69 29.69
C TYR A 812 -23.83 28.52 29.30
N GLY A 813 -23.40 27.27 29.08
CA GLY A 813 -22.06 26.94 28.64
C GLY A 813 -21.89 27.08 27.13
N SER A 814 -20.79 26.54 26.64
CA SER A 814 -20.52 26.46 25.20
C SER A 814 -21.52 25.56 24.48
N PRO A 815 -21.92 25.90 23.24
CA PRO A 815 -22.93 25.14 22.52
C PRO A 815 -22.44 23.74 22.13
N ALA A 816 -21.12 23.55 21.89
CA ALA A 816 -20.50 22.28 21.51
C ALA A 816 -20.36 21.30 22.71
N ALA A 817 -21.49 20.75 23.15
CA ALA A 817 -21.53 19.84 24.28
C ALA A 817 -22.69 18.84 24.16
N ASN A 818 -22.53 17.67 24.77
CA ASN A 818 -23.57 16.64 24.84
C ASN A 818 -23.80 16.19 26.29
N LEU A 819 -25.02 15.77 26.61
CA LEU A 819 -25.29 15.11 27.89
C LEU A 819 -24.85 13.64 27.82
N ARG A 820 -24.07 13.17 28.81
CA ARG A 820 -23.63 11.78 28.91
C ARG A 820 -24.11 11.14 30.20
N VAL A 821 -24.44 9.85 30.11
CA VAL A 821 -24.84 9.03 31.26
C VAL A 821 -23.62 8.26 31.79
N LEU A 822 -23.18 8.57 33.00
CA LEU A 822 -22.06 7.86 33.64
C LEU A 822 -22.51 6.50 34.19
N ASN A 823 -23.55 6.49 35.03
CA ASN A 823 -24.07 5.29 35.67
C ASN A 823 -25.59 5.22 35.53
N LYS A 824 -26.11 4.00 35.38
CA LYS A 824 -27.54 3.69 35.32
C LYS A 824 -27.93 2.84 36.52
N GLY A 825 -28.73 3.39 37.42
CA GLY A 825 -29.34 2.69 38.56
C GLY A 825 -30.78 2.27 38.25
N ALA A 826 -31.42 1.57 39.18
CA ALA A 826 -32.84 1.23 39.02
C ALA A 826 -33.75 2.45 39.24
N ASN A 827 -33.38 3.35 40.14
CA ASN A 827 -34.16 4.53 40.53
C ASN A 827 -33.36 5.83 40.42
N THR A 828 -32.12 5.75 39.95
CA THR A 828 -31.22 6.87 39.75
C THR A 828 -30.49 6.80 38.42
N ILE A 829 -30.03 7.95 37.95
CA ILE A 829 -29.06 8.03 36.87
C ILE A 829 -28.04 9.13 37.17
N ASP A 830 -26.79 8.86 36.87
CA ASP A 830 -25.71 9.84 37.02
C ASP A 830 -25.40 10.43 35.65
N VAL A 831 -25.54 11.75 35.51
CA VAL A 831 -25.33 12.48 34.25
C VAL A 831 -24.35 13.63 34.43
N PHE A 832 -23.69 14.01 33.34
CA PHE A 832 -22.86 15.20 33.27
C PHE A 832 -22.84 15.75 31.83
N VAL A 833 -22.46 17.02 31.69
CA VAL A 833 -22.30 17.66 30.38
C VAL A 833 -20.87 17.45 29.87
N ASP A 834 -20.73 16.76 28.74
CA ASP A 834 -19.46 16.44 28.08
C ASP A 834 -19.16 17.48 27.01
N TYR A 835 -18.32 18.45 27.36
CA TYR A 835 -17.89 19.55 26.49
C TYR A 835 -16.66 19.15 25.65
N THR A 836 -16.52 19.76 24.46
CA THR A 836 -15.28 19.67 23.69
C THR A 836 -14.10 20.34 24.42
N PRO A 837 -12.84 19.92 24.19
CA PRO A 837 -11.66 20.57 24.76
C PRO A 837 -11.68 22.08 24.50
N SER A 838 -11.23 22.86 25.48
CA SER A 838 -11.16 24.32 25.44
C SER A 838 -12.51 25.07 25.51
N SER A 839 -13.63 24.35 25.58
CA SER A 839 -14.94 24.99 25.73
C SER A 839 -15.19 25.58 27.11
N ARG A 840 -15.91 26.71 27.16
CA ARG A 840 -16.46 27.26 28.41
C ARG A 840 -17.47 26.28 28.99
N THR A 841 -17.20 25.81 30.21
CA THR A 841 -18.09 24.90 30.93
C THR A 841 -18.94 25.66 31.95
N GLU A 842 -20.25 25.49 31.87
CA GLU A 842 -21.19 25.96 32.88
C GLU A 842 -22.12 24.79 33.24
N SER A 843 -22.75 24.87 34.40
CA SER A 843 -23.82 23.94 34.75
C SER A 843 -25.06 24.21 33.90
N GLU A 844 -25.80 23.17 33.54
CA GLU A 844 -26.97 23.27 32.66
C GLU A 844 -28.23 22.70 33.33
N THR A 845 -29.38 23.20 32.92
CA THR A 845 -30.71 22.66 33.24
C THR A 845 -30.99 21.50 32.31
N VAL A 846 -31.27 20.32 32.85
CA VAL A 846 -31.48 19.09 32.07
C VAL A 846 -32.89 18.58 32.24
N GLY A 847 -33.58 18.48 31.12
CA GLY A 847 -34.83 17.76 30.99
C GLY A 847 -34.53 16.29 30.75
N TRP A 848 -35.28 15.41 31.39
CA TRP A 848 -35.06 13.98 31.33
C TRP A 848 -36.38 13.21 31.18
N CYS A 849 -36.28 12.07 30.51
CA CYS A 849 -37.36 11.09 30.38
C CYS A 849 -36.78 9.70 30.60
N VAL A 850 -37.41 8.94 31.49
CA VAL A 850 -37.11 7.53 31.71
C VAL A 850 -38.35 6.72 31.36
N MET A 851 -38.15 5.64 30.61
CA MET A 851 -39.26 4.85 30.11
C MET A 851 -38.94 3.37 30.09
N GLU A 852 -39.87 2.54 30.58
CA GLU A 852 -39.79 1.11 30.42
C GLU A 852 -39.93 0.71 28.95
N THR A 853 -39.08 -0.21 28.50
CA THR A 853 -39.13 -0.76 27.14
C THR A 853 -39.77 -2.15 27.11
N GLY A 854 -40.06 -2.76 28.27
CA GLY A 854 -40.53 -4.16 28.38
C GLY A 854 -39.51 -5.20 27.88
N ASN A 855 -39.98 -6.45 27.69
CA ASN A 855 -39.29 -7.48 26.87
C ASN A 855 -39.34 -7.17 25.37
N ALA A 856 -39.99 -6.06 25.01
CA ALA A 856 -40.23 -5.64 23.66
C ALA A 856 -38.97 -4.85 23.18
N THR A 857 -38.29 -5.36 22.15
CA THR A 857 -38.33 -4.78 20.78
C THR A 857 -37.11 -3.95 20.31
N GLY A 858 -35.86 -4.44 20.48
CA GLY A 858 -34.70 -3.91 19.73
C GLY A 858 -33.41 -4.70 19.96
N ILE A 859 -32.54 -4.78 18.95
CA ILE A 859 -31.31 -5.60 18.84
C ILE A 859 -30.64 -5.89 20.19
N TYR A 860 -30.94 -7.08 20.72
CA TYR A 860 -30.34 -7.59 21.94
C TYR A 860 -29.02 -8.29 21.58
N ASP A 861 -27.91 -7.79 22.11
CA ASP A 861 -26.80 -8.67 22.49
C ASP A 861 -26.99 -8.95 23.97
N THR A 862 -27.32 -10.19 24.33
CA THR A 862 -27.50 -10.66 25.71
C THR A 862 -26.14 -10.75 26.44
N GLN A 863 -25.37 -9.67 26.45
CA GLN A 863 -24.44 -9.45 27.54
C GLN A 863 -25.21 -8.70 28.62
N THR A 864 -25.67 -9.47 29.61
CA THR A 864 -26.14 -8.95 30.90
C THR A 864 -25.28 -7.77 31.33
N ASP A 865 -25.95 -6.67 31.70
CA ASP A 865 -25.42 -5.41 32.23
C ASP A 865 -24.62 -5.62 33.54
N ASP A 866 -23.59 -6.46 33.53
CA ASP A 866 -22.69 -6.65 34.66
C ASP A 866 -21.49 -5.70 34.52
N ILE A 867 -21.80 -4.39 34.44
CA ILE A 867 -20.84 -3.29 34.63
C ILE A 867 -20.04 -3.44 35.93
N THR A 868 -20.51 -4.28 36.86
CA THR A 868 -19.76 -4.61 38.08
C THR A 868 -18.47 -5.37 37.78
N ARG A 869 -18.35 -6.13 36.67
CA ARG A 869 -17.14 -6.93 36.34
C ARG A 869 -16.17 -6.26 35.36
N MET A 870 -16.25 -4.94 35.18
CA MET A 870 -15.34 -4.21 34.29
C MET A 870 -13.92 -4.13 34.85
N LEU A 871 -12.92 -4.33 34.00
CA LEU A 871 -11.51 -4.15 34.35
C LEU A 871 -11.10 -2.67 34.31
N VAL A 872 -10.45 -2.22 35.37
CA VAL A 872 -9.91 -0.86 35.51
C VAL A 872 -8.40 -0.96 35.63
N TYR A 873 -7.67 -0.11 34.88
CA TYR A 873 -6.25 0.13 35.09
C TYR A 873 -6.06 1.52 35.69
N ASP A 874 -5.60 1.56 36.94
CA ASP A 874 -5.14 2.76 37.61
C ASP A 874 -3.69 3.03 37.18
N ASN A 875 -3.53 3.89 36.17
CA ASN A 875 -2.22 4.27 35.64
C ASN A 875 -1.33 4.95 36.69
N GLY A 876 -1.92 5.68 37.66
CA GLY A 876 -1.17 6.39 38.69
C GLY A 876 -0.50 5.45 39.70
N ASN A 877 -1.13 4.31 39.97
CA ASN A 877 -0.64 3.33 40.96
C ASN A 877 -0.17 2.00 40.34
N GLY A 878 -0.26 1.85 39.02
CA GLY A 878 0.10 0.61 38.33
C GLY A 878 -0.77 -0.59 38.70
N LYS A 879 -2.05 -0.38 39.01
CA LYS A 879 -2.95 -1.43 39.53
C LYS A 879 -4.07 -1.77 38.57
N ILE A 880 -4.42 -3.04 38.47
CA ILE A 880 -5.55 -3.55 37.69
C ILE A 880 -6.55 -4.18 38.64
N CYS A 881 -7.83 -3.82 38.57
CA CYS A 881 -8.88 -4.39 39.42
C CYS A 881 -10.22 -4.46 38.69
N LEU A 882 -11.20 -5.14 39.29
CA LEU A 882 -12.59 -4.99 38.86
C LEU A 882 -13.18 -3.70 39.44
N LEU A 883 -14.03 -3.02 38.66
CA LEU A 883 -14.66 -1.75 39.05
C LEU A 883 -15.50 -1.88 40.34
N ASN A 884 -16.07 -3.06 40.61
CA ASN A 884 -16.81 -3.36 41.85
C ASN A 884 -15.92 -3.83 43.02
N GLY A 885 -14.59 -3.88 42.85
CA GLY A 885 -13.67 -4.43 43.85
C GLY A 885 -13.75 -5.96 44.02
N GLY A 886 -14.41 -6.66 43.08
CA GLY A 886 -14.59 -8.11 43.11
C GLY A 886 -13.33 -8.90 42.75
N ILE A 887 -13.36 -10.19 43.04
CA ILE A 887 -12.23 -11.10 42.80
C ILE A 887 -12.14 -11.48 41.31
N MET A 888 -10.98 -11.27 40.72
CA MET A 888 -10.60 -11.81 39.42
C MET A 888 -10.15 -13.27 39.58
N PRO A 889 -10.88 -14.26 39.01
CA PRO A 889 -10.54 -15.67 39.17
C PRO A 889 -9.20 -16.03 38.53
N LYS A 890 -8.86 -15.38 37.42
CA LYS A 890 -7.55 -15.46 36.77
C LYS A 890 -7.27 -14.22 35.93
N ILE A 891 -6.09 -13.62 36.07
CA ILE A 891 -5.60 -12.49 35.28
C ILE A 891 -4.23 -12.82 34.69
N ASP A 892 -4.09 -12.63 33.38
CA ASP A 892 -2.89 -12.87 32.58
C ASP A 892 -2.48 -11.54 31.90
N VAL A 893 -1.20 -11.17 31.98
CA VAL A 893 -0.61 -9.98 31.36
C VAL A 893 0.40 -10.41 30.32
N TYR A 894 0.24 -9.93 29.10
CA TYR A 894 1.08 -10.25 27.96
C TYR A 894 1.78 -9.00 27.43
N SER A 895 2.95 -9.17 26.82
CA SER A 895 3.55 -8.16 25.94
C SER A 895 2.71 -7.99 24.68
N VAL A 896 2.92 -6.89 23.95
CA VAL A 896 2.33 -6.69 22.61
C VAL A 896 2.75 -7.76 21.58
N THR A 897 3.85 -8.47 21.82
CA THR A 897 4.31 -9.59 20.99
C THR A 897 3.68 -10.93 21.40
N GLY A 898 2.77 -10.94 22.38
CA GLY A 898 2.04 -12.14 22.83
C GLY A 898 2.78 -12.98 23.87
N GLN A 899 3.93 -12.53 24.39
CA GLN A 899 4.64 -13.21 25.47
C GLN A 899 3.89 -13.02 26.78
N LEU A 900 3.58 -14.09 27.50
CA LEU A 900 3.01 -14.02 28.85
C LEU A 900 4.06 -13.50 29.85
N LEU A 901 3.78 -12.38 30.49
CA LEU A 901 4.67 -11.69 31.44
C LEU A 901 4.27 -11.92 32.89
N LEU A 902 2.96 -11.96 33.17
CA LEU A 902 2.42 -12.13 34.52
C LEU A 902 1.16 -12.98 34.49
N SER A 903 0.95 -13.82 35.50
CA SER A 903 -0.28 -14.58 35.68
C SER A 903 -0.60 -14.69 37.17
N ARG A 904 -1.86 -14.42 37.56
CA ARG A 904 -2.35 -14.54 38.93
C ARG A 904 -3.76 -15.14 38.92
N THR A 905 -4.08 -15.85 39.98
CA THR A 905 -5.41 -16.43 40.22
C THR A 905 -5.96 -15.92 41.53
N THR A 906 -7.28 -15.71 41.58
CA THR A 906 -8.00 -15.31 42.80
C THR A 906 -7.45 -14.02 43.41
N VAL A 907 -7.36 -12.95 42.62
CA VAL A 907 -6.86 -11.64 43.05
C VAL A 907 -7.93 -10.57 42.88
N ASP A 908 -8.14 -9.73 43.88
CA ASP A 908 -9.00 -8.54 43.83
C ASP A 908 -8.32 -7.35 43.14
N VAL A 909 -7.00 -7.23 43.31
CA VAL A 909 -6.15 -6.24 42.64
C VAL A 909 -4.85 -6.88 42.16
N LEU A 910 -4.44 -6.58 40.92
CA LEU A 910 -3.14 -6.93 40.37
C LEU A 910 -2.24 -5.71 40.26
N ASP A 911 -1.12 -5.72 40.98
CA ASP A 911 -0.08 -4.71 40.88
C ASP A 911 0.93 -5.07 39.77
N ILE A 912 1.10 -4.16 38.82
CA ILE A 912 2.03 -4.25 37.69
C ILE A 912 3.06 -3.11 37.68
N SER A 913 3.21 -2.37 38.78
CA SER A 913 4.17 -1.27 38.92
C SER A 913 5.60 -1.68 38.53
N ASN A 914 5.98 -2.93 38.83
CA ASN A 914 7.29 -3.53 38.52
C ASN A 914 7.51 -3.86 37.03
N LEU A 915 6.50 -3.78 36.17
CA LEU A 915 6.69 -3.94 34.72
C LEU A 915 7.21 -2.62 34.10
N PRO A 916 8.10 -2.66 33.09
CA PRO A 916 8.61 -1.46 32.45
C PRO A 916 7.50 -0.63 31.77
N ALA A 917 7.76 0.63 31.43
CA ALA A 917 6.84 1.39 30.59
C ALA A 917 6.74 0.74 29.20
N ALA A 918 5.55 0.27 28.85
CA ALA A 918 5.25 -0.39 27.59
C ALA A 918 3.73 -0.54 27.43
N ILE A 919 3.34 -1.11 26.30
CA ILE A 919 1.96 -1.55 26.05
C ILE A 919 1.84 -3.02 26.49
N TYR A 920 0.78 -3.33 27.24
CA TYR A 920 0.47 -4.69 27.66
C TYR A 920 -0.95 -5.07 27.24
N LEU A 921 -1.16 -6.36 27.01
CA LEU A 921 -2.47 -6.96 26.82
C LEU A 921 -2.82 -7.75 28.07
N VAL A 922 -3.91 -7.40 28.72
CA VAL A 922 -4.40 -8.04 29.94
C VAL A 922 -5.62 -8.86 29.59
N ARG A 923 -5.70 -10.10 30.09
CA ARG A 923 -6.85 -10.97 29.93
C ARG A 923 -7.30 -11.47 31.30
N VAL A 924 -8.59 -11.44 31.57
CA VAL A 924 -9.15 -11.97 32.82
C VAL A 924 -10.14 -13.08 32.51
N GLY A 925 -9.68 -14.33 32.57
CA GLY A 925 -10.47 -15.54 32.31
C GLY A 925 -11.42 -15.39 31.11
N ASN A 926 -12.72 -15.55 31.38
CA ASN A 926 -13.84 -15.31 30.44
C ASN A 926 -14.54 -13.96 30.67
N LEU A 927 -14.01 -13.09 31.53
CA LEU A 927 -14.61 -11.81 31.91
C LEU A 927 -14.24 -10.67 30.95
N GLY A 928 -13.10 -10.74 30.26
CA GLY A 928 -12.73 -9.76 29.25
C GLY A 928 -11.22 -9.58 29.07
N SER A 929 -10.84 -8.60 28.25
CA SER A 929 -9.45 -8.20 28.01
C SER A 929 -9.31 -6.68 27.97
N LEU A 930 -8.14 -6.17 28.36
CA LEU A 930 -7.80 -4.75 28.38
C LEU A 930 -6.42 -4.54 27.77
N LYS A 931 -6.30 -3.60 26.82
CA LYS A 931 -5.00 -3.08 26.40
C LYS A 931 -4.64 -1.91 27.30
N ILE A 932 -3.48 -1.98 27.96
CA ILE A 932 -2.99 -0.91 28.83
C ILE A 932 -1.72 -0.31 28.25
N VAL A 933 -1.58 1.00 28.42
CA VAL A 933 -0.34 1.74 28.15
C VAL A 933 0.19 2.16 29.50
N LYS A 934 1.30 1.55 29.95
CA LYS A 934 2.00 1.94 31.16
C LYS A 934 3.03 3.00 30.79
N SER A 935 2.82 4.23 31.23
CA SER A 935 3.84 5.29 31.19
C SER A 935 4.80 5.15 32.38
N ASN A 936 5.98 5.77 32.29
CA ASN A 936 6.89 5.91 33.44
C ASN A 936 6.30 6.81 34.52
#